data_AF-A0A382BFI5-F1
#
_entry.id   AF-A0A382BFI5-F1
#
_cell.length_a   1.000
_cell.length_b   1.000
_cell.length_c   1.000
_cell.angle_alpha   90.00
_cell.angle_beta   90.00
_cell.angle_gamma   90.00
#
_symmetry.space_group_name_H-M   'P 1'
#
loop_
_entity.id
_entity.type
_entity.pdbx_description
1 polymer ?
#
loop_
_entity_poly.entity_id
_entity_poly.type
_entity_poly.pdbx_seq_one_letter_code
_entity_poly.pdbx_strand_id
1 'polypeptide(L)'
;NVFFVDHGCHPQTLAVVRTRAAFLGYEVAVGDPYKDLDRQEFFGVLIQYPASTGALRDPAEAIAKVHNKNALATVAADILALTIVKPPGEMEADIVIGSAQRFGVPMGYGGPHAAYFATRDAYKRSTPGRIIGVSIDAQGRPALRMALQTREQHIRREKATSNICTAQVLLANISTLYAMYHGPDGLRTIANRVHRLTQVMALGLDQLGYPVSDNVYFDTVRIKVPGLAGRIAARARESRINLRQIDADHLGITFDETTKRSNLLTLWRVFQTAADRKLDIESLDRQVDENIPTPLRRQSGFLTHEIFHRYRSETEMMRYMRRTASKDISLGRSMIPLGSCTMKLNSTSELLPLSYRDFSNLHPFAPLDQTQGYQQLFEELEDMLCEITGFHAISLQPNAGSQGEYAGLLCIRAYHQNRGEAHRNICLIPSSAHGTNPASAILAGMEVVVVGCDNEGNIDLNDLSDKAAVHGDDLAALMITYPSTHGVFEESIREICQVIHRHGGQVYMDGANLNALVGICRPGEIGADVAHINLHKTFAIPHGGGGPGMGPIGVLSHLSPYLPDHPLVEGVNPAAAGKNTIGTIAAAPWGSAAILPISWAYISMLGASGLRRATEVAILNANYIARRLNDHYPVVYTGPGGLVAHECIVDLSEIKANSGITVEDVAKRLVDYGFHAPTMSWPVADSFMIEPTESESKSELDRFCDALILI
;
A
#
# COMPACT_ATOMS: atom_id res chain seq x y z
N ASN A 1 10.87 9.11 23.82
CA ASN A 1 10.12 7.83 23.78
C ASN A 1 10.82 6.86 22.86
N VAL A 2 11.16 5.66 23.34
CA VAL A 2 11.91 4.65 22.58
C VAL A 2 10.98 3.51 22.16
N PHE A 3 11.11 3.07 20.90
CA PHE A 3 10.51 1.84 20.39
C PHE A 3 11.62 0.82 20.15
N PHE A 4 11.53 -0.36 20.76
CA PHE A 4 12.53 -1.41 20.61
C PHE A 4 12.21 -2.27 19.38
N VAL A 5 13.20 -2.58 18.56
CA VAL A 5 13.06 -3.46 17.40
C VAL A 5 14.07 -4.59 17.52
N ASP A 6 13.57 -5.81 17.39
CA ASP A 6 14.40 -7.01 17.30
C ASP A 6 15.35 -6.92 16.10
N HIS A 7 16.65 -7.10 16.34
CA HIS A 7 17.65 -7.19 15.27
C HIS A 7 17.38 -8.37 14.31
N GLY A 8 16.57 -9.34 14.74
CA GLY A 8 16.06 -10.44 13.92
C GLY A 8 14.98 -10.03 12.92
N CYS A 9 14.45 -8.80 12.94
CA CYS A 9 13.53 -8.31 11.92
C CYS A 9 14.15 -8.27 10.52
N HIS A 10 13.30 -8.28 9.49
CA HIS A 10 13.78 -8.06 8.13
C HIS A 10 14.35 -6.64 7.97
N PRO A 11 15.47 -6.45 7.23
CA PRO A 11 16.12 -5.14 7.11
C PRO A 11 15.20 -4.03 6.59
N GLN A 12 14.36 -4.33 5.60
CA GLN A 12 13.37 -3.39 5.07
C GLN A 12 12.28 -3.03 6.09
N THR A 13 11.90 -3.96 6.97
CA THR A 13 10.94 -3.67 8.05
C THR A 13 11.54 -2.69 9.05
N LEU A 14 12.79 -2.92 9.47
CA LEU A 14 13.52 -2.00 10.33
C LEU A 14 13.67 -0.62 9.69
N ALA A 15 14.00 -0.55 8.40
CA ALA A 15 14.13 0.71 7.68
C ALA A 15 12.82 1.51 7.65
N VAL A 16 11.69 0.87 7.33
CA VAL A 16 10.37 1.53 7.35
C VAL A 16 9.99 2.00 8.76
N VAL A 17 10.24 1.19 9.79
CA VAL A 17 9.99 1.57 11.19
C VAL A 17 10.86 2.77 11.59
N ARG A 18 12.15 2.76 11.25
CA ARG A 18 13.06 3.89 11.50
C ARG A 18 12.60 5.17 10.83
N THR A 19 12.22 5.11 9.55
CA THR A 19 11.66 6.26 8.84
C THR A 19 10.45 6.82 9.60
N ARG A 20 9.46 5.98 9.93
CA ARG A 20 8.24 6.43 10.63
C ARG A 20 8.53 6.99 12.01
N ALA A 21 9.38 6.34 12.78
CA ALA A 21 9.74 6.75 14.12
C ALA A 21 10.49 8.09 14.15
N ALA A 22 11.48 8.26 13.27
CA ALA A 22 12.31 9.46 13.22
C ALA A 22 11.47 10.74 13.01
N PHE A 23 10.50 10.70 12.09
CA PHE A 23 9.67 11.87 11.81
C PHE A 23 8.62 12.16 12.88
N LEU A 24 8.24 11.17 13.70
CA LEU A 24 7.39 11.34 14.89
C LEU A 24 8.18 11.69 16.16
N GLY A 25 9.51 11.82 16.08
CA GLY A 25 10.37 12.10 17.24
C GLY A 25 10.57 10.91 18.18
N TYR A 26 10.37 9.68 17.68
CA TYR A 26 10.65 8.45 18.41
C TYR A 26 12.03 7.90 18.07
N GLU A 27 12.74 7.45 19.10
CA GLU A 27 14.01 6.75 18.94
C GLU A 27 13.76 5.26 18.70
N VAL A 28 14.49 4.66 17.76
CA VAL A 28 14.44 3.22 17.49
C VAL A 28 15.71 2.58 18.02
N ALA A 29 15.55 1.80 19.08
CA ALA A 29 16.63 0.99 19.62
C ALA A 29 16.58 -0.42 19.03
N VAL A 30 17.71 -0.91 18.53
CA VAL A 30 17.80 -2.23 17.90
C VAL A 30 18.63 -3.16 18.79
N GLY A 31 18.10 -4.33 19.13
CA GLY A 31 18.77 -5.28 20.02
C GLY A 31 18.19 -6.69 20.00
N ASP A 32 18.69 -7.58 20.87
CA ASP A 32 18.16 -8.93 21.09
C ASP A 32 17.05 -8.85 22.16
N PRO A 33 15.74 -8.97 21.81
CA PRO A 33 14.65 -8.81 22.77
C PRO A 33 14.65 -9.89 23.87
N TYR A 34 15.47 -10.92 23.74
CA TYR A 34 15.59 -11.97 24.73
C TYR A 34 16.71 -11.69 25.76
N LYS A 35 17.52 -10.64 25.55
CA LYS A 35 18.67 -10.28 26.39
C LYS A 35 18.71 -8.82 26.80
N ASP A 36 18.26 -7.92 25.93
CA ASP A 36 18.58 -6.50 26.02
C ASP A 36 17.42 -5.64 26.56
N LEU A 37 16.20 -6.19 26.73
CA LEU A 37 15.02 -5.43 27.17
C LEU A 37 15.20 -4.77 28.55
N ASP A 38 15.99 -5.37 29.44
CA ASP A 38 16.19 -4.82 30.79
C ASP A 38 17.10 -3.57 30.78
N ARG A 39 17.81 -3.28 29.67
CA ARG A 39 18.83 -2.23 29.59
C ARG A 39 18.29 -0.82 29.36
N GLN A 40 17.02 -0.68 29.00
CA GLN A 40 16.43 0.61 28.63
C GLN A 40 14.90 0.59 28.74
N GLU A 41 14.31 1.77 28.83
CA GLU A 41 12.86 1.96 28.81
C GLU A 41 12.34 2.06 27.39
N PHE A 42 11.14 1.55 27.14
CA PHE A 42 10.48 1.57 25.84
C PHE A 42 8.96 1.50 26.03
N PHE A 43 8.19 2.00 25.05
CA PHE A 43 6.72 1.94 25.08
C PHE A 43 6.16 0.78 24.25
N GLY A 44 6.99 0.15 23.41
CA GLY A 44 6.61 -0.99 22.60
C GLY A 44 7.80 -1.70 22.01
N VAL A 45 7.58 -2.95 21.63
CA VAL A 45 8.60 -3.83 21.05
C VAL A 45 8.06 -4.49 19.79
N LEU A 46 8.88 -4.54 18.73
CA LEU A 46 8.64 -5.36 17.54
C LEU A 46 9.58 -6.58 17.55
N ILE A 47 9.01 -7.79 17.54
CA ILE A 47 9.73 -9.07 17.49
C ILE A 47 9.41 -9.80 16.19
N GLN A 48 10.38 -10.46 15.56
CA GLN A 48 10.18 -11.24 14.34
C GLN A 48 10.09 -12.75 14.64
N TYR A 49 9.10 -13.44 14.08
CA TYR A 49 8.80 -14.84 14.40
C TYR A 49 8.26 -15.66 13.20
N PRO A 50 9.05 -16.54 12.56
CA PRO A 50 10.50 -16.75 12.75
C PRO A 50 11.32 -15.53 12.36
N ALA A 51 12.53 -15.40 12.92
CA ALA A 51 13.46 -14.31 12.60
C ALA A 51 13.87 -14.31 11.12
N SER A 52 14.41 -13.19 10.63
CA SER A 52 14.87 -13.06 9.25
C SER A 52 15.99 -14.04 8.88
N THR A 53 16.73 -14.58 9.85
CA THR A 53 17.73 -15.63 9.63
C THR A 53 17.14 -17.04 9.60
N GLY A 54 15.85 -17.19 9.92
CA GLY A 54 15.15 -18.46 10.07
C GLY A 54 15.04 -18.96 11.51
N ALA A 55 15.78 -18.36 12.44
CA ALA A 55 15.74 -18.76 13.85
C ALA A 55 14.31 -18.64 14.42
N LEU A 56 13.81 -19.74 14.97
CA LEU A 56 12.52 -19.81 15.63
C LEU A 56 12.74 -19.91 17.15
N ARG A 57 12.51 -18.79 17.84
CA ARG A 57 12.71 -18.64 19.30
C ARG A 57 11.36 -18.35 19.97
N ASP A 58 11.15 -18.86 21.19
CA ASP A 58 9.92 -18.63 21.96
C ASP A 58 9.88 -17.19 22.52
N PRO A 59 9.02 -16.28 22.01
CA PRO A 59 8.96 -14.90 22.48
C PRO A 59 8.22 -14.74 23.82
N ALA A 60 7.63 -15.78 24.42
CA ALA A 60 6.75 -15.62 25.58
C ALA A 60 7.42 -14.92 26.78
N GLU A 61 8.67 -15.27 27.10
CA GLU A 61 9.40 -14.61 28.20
C GLU A 61 9.72 -13.14 27.86
N ALA A 62 10.10 -12.87 26.61
CA ALA A 62 10.35 -11.50 26.16
C ALA A 62 9.06 -10.66 26.24
N ILE A 63 7.93 -11.20 25.78
CA ILE A 63 6.61 -10.54 25.87
C ILE A 63 6.23 -10.25 27.32
N ALA A 64 6.43 -11.20 28.24
CA ALA A 64 6.17 -10.98 29.67
C ALA A 64 7.02 -9.83 30.24
N LYS A 65 8.30 -9.73 29.85
CA LYS A 65 9.16 -8.59 30.22
C LYS A 65 8.65 -7.26 29.65
N VAL A 66 8.15 -7.25 28.41
CA VAL A 66 7.54 -6.07 27.80
C VAL A 66 6.31 -5.61 28.60
N HIS A 67 5.43 -6.54 28.97
CA HIS A 67 4.25 -6.22 29.78
C HIS A 67 4.59 -5.73 31.19
N ASN A 68 5.63 -6.27 31.83
CA ASN A 68 6.11 -5.79 33.13
C ASN A 68 6.57 -4.32 33.10
N LYS A 69 6.90 -3.78 31.92
CA LYS A 69 7.22 -2.37 31.69
C LYS A 69 6.02 -1.53 31.21
N ASN A 70 4.80 -2.07 31.23
CA ASN A 70 3.59 -1.44 30.68
C ASN A 70 3.72 -1.06 29.19
N ALA A 71 4.50 -1.82 28.43
CA ALA A 71 4.69 -1.64 26.98
C ALA A 71 3.88 -2.68 26.19
N LEU A 72 3.71 -2.45 24.89
CA LEU A 72 3.01 -3.38 23.98
C LEU A 72 3.97 -4.25 23.17
N ALA A 73 3.66 -5.54 23.07
CA ALA A 73 4.40 -6.49 22.25
C ALA A 73 3.75 -6.68 20.87
N THR A 74 4.46 -6.27 19.82
CA THR A 74 4.10 -6.53 18.43
C THR A 74 4.96 -7.66 17.87
N VAL A 75 4.34 -8.66 17.24
CA VAL A 75 5.06 -9.78 16.62
C VAL A 75 4.82 -9.79 15.11
N ALA A 76 5.87 -9.63 14.32
CA ALA A 76 5.84 -9.84 12.88
C ALA A 76 6.01 -11.35 12.59
N ALA A 77 4.97 -11.99 12.03
CA ALA A 77 4.95 -13.44 11.86
C ALA A 77 4.58 -13.91 10.45
N ASP A 78 5.10 -15.07 10.06
CA ASP A 78 4.79 -15.71 8.78
C ASP A 78 3.54 -16.57 8.88
N ILE A 79 2.52 -16.25 8.07
CA ILE A 79 1.20 -16.89 8.17
C ILE A 79 1.21 -18.39 7.82
N LEU A 80 2.16 -18.88 7.00
CA LEU A 80 2.29 -20.30 6.70
C LEU A 80 2.98 -21.03 7.86
N ALA A 81 4.04 -20.45 8.43
CA ALA A 81 4.70 -21.00 9.62
C ALA A 81 3.70 -21.19 10.77
N LEU A 82 2.80 -20.20 10.98
CA LEU A 82 1.77 -20.24 12.01
C LEU A 82 0.74 -21.38 11.84
N THR A 83 0.76 -22.14 10.75
CA THR A 83 -0.12 -23.32 10.59
C THR A 83 0.37 -24.54 11.37
N ILE A 84 1.67 -24.61 11.68
CA ILE A 84 2.32 -25.71 12.42
C ILE A 84 3.10 -25.24 13.65
N VAL A 85 3.41 -23.96 13.74
CA VAL A 85 4.09 -23.31 14.88
C VAL A 85 3.09 -22.60 15.80
N LYS A 86 3.34 -22.61 17.11
CA LYS A 86 2.52 -21.94 18.13
C LYS A 86 2.35 -20.45 17.78
N PRO A 87 1.11 -19.95 17.59
CA PRO A 87 0.89 -18.57 17.16
C PRO A 87 1.12 -17.54 18.27
N PRO A 88 1.55 -16.31 17.94
CA PRO A 88 1.88 -15.28 18.94
C PRO A 88 0.74 -14.92 19.91
N GLY A 89 -0.52 -15.06 19.50
CA GLY A 89 -1.66 -14.84 20.39
C GLY A 89 -1.73 -15.80 21.58
N GLU A 90 -1.21 -17.03 21.44
CA GLU A 90 -1.08 -17.99 22.55
C GLU A 90 0.16 -17.73 23.43
N MET A 91 0.95 -16.72 23.07
CA MET A 91 2.14 -16.25 23.79
C MET A 91 1.95 -14.81 24.28
N GLU A 92 0.69 -14.37 24.35
CA GLU A 92 0.28 -13.06 24.84
C GLU A 92 0.76 -11.85 24.01
N ALA A 93 1.06 -12.01 22.72
CA ALA A 93 1.31 -10.86 21.85
C ALA A 93 0.07 -9.93 21.77
N ASP A 94 0.29 -8.61 21.78
CA ASP A 94 -0.78 -7.62 21.72
C ASP A 94 -1.22 -7.35 20.27
N ILE A 95 -0.23 -7.30 19.38
CA ILE A 95 -0.40 -7.04 17.95
C ILE A 95 0.38 -8.09 17.17
N VAL A 96 -0.21 -8.63 16.10
CA VAL A 96 0.46 -9.55 15.16
C VAL A 96 0.33 -9.01 13.75
N ILE A 97 1.45 -8.86 13.07
CA ILE A 97 1.51 -8.33 11.71
C ILE A 97 2.27 -9.27 10.78
N GLY A 98 2.09 -9.12 9.47
CA GLY A 98 2.90 -9.84 8.50
C GLY A 98 2.35 -9.70 7.09
N SER A 99 2.93 -10.45 6.15
CA SER A 99 2.43 -10.54 4.78
C SER A 99 1.60 -11.80 4.60
N ALA A 100 0.47 -11.69 3.89
CA ALA A 100 -0.31 -12.84 3.42
C ALA A 100 0.11 -13.31 2.02
N GLN A 101 1.20 -12.76 1.44
CA GLN A 101 1.65 -13.03 0.06
C GLN A 101 1.70 -14.52 -0.26
N ARG A 102 2.37 -15.31 0.58
CA ARG A 102 2.57 -16.75 0.34
C ARG A 102 1.29 -17.59 0.42
N PHE A 103 0.15 -16.99 0.75
CA PHE A 103 -1.17 -17.58 0.53
C PHE A 103 -1.66 -17.22 -0.88
N GLY A 104 -1.04 -17.82 -1.89
CA GLY A 104 -1.54 -17.81 -3.26
C GLY A 104 -1.38 -16.53 -4.07
N VAL A 105 -0.58 -15.55 -3.62
CA VAL A 105 -0.31 -14.31 -4.36
C VAL A 105 1.11 -14.37 -4.97
N PRO A 106 1.33 -13.95 -6.24
CA PRO A 106 2.66 -13.94 -6.84
C PRO A 106 3.68 -13.04 -6.11
N MET A 107 4.99 -13.25 -6.33
CA MET A 107 6.04 -12.42 -5.74
C MET A 107 5.99 -10.97 -6.22
N GLY A 108 5.65 -10.79 -7.50
CA GLY A 108 5.34 -9.50 -8.13
C GLY A 108 6.45 -8.46 -8.05
N TYR A 109 7.71 -8.89 -7.92
CA TYR A 109 8.87 -8.03 -7.72
C TYR A 109 8.68 -6.99 -6.58
N GLY A 110 7.91 -7.37 -5.56
CA GLY A 110 7.62 -6.53 -4.38
C GLY A 110 6.15 -6.44 -4.03
N GLY A 111 5.24 -6.63 -5.00
CA GLY A 111 3.81 -6.57 -4.74
C GLY A 111 2.96 -6.52 -6.00
N PRO A 112 1.65 -6.38 -5.83
CA PRO A 112 0.99 -6.00 -4.57
C PRO A 112 0.67 -7.20 -3.66
N HIS A 113 0.78 -7.01 -2.34
CA HIS A 113 0.44 -8.04 -1.34
C HIS A 113 -0.36 -7.45 -0.19
N ALA A 114 -1.35 -8.19 0.31
CA ALA A 114 -2.04 -7.81 1.53
C ALA A 114 -1.18 -8.11 2.76
N ALA A 115 -0.85 -7.06 3.51
CA ALA A 115 -0.38 -7.24 4.88
C ALA A 115 -1.58 -7.56 5.79
N TYR A 116 -1.37 -8.42 6.78
CA TYR A 116 -2.35 -8.64 7.84
C TYR A 116 -1.93 -7.87 9.10
N PHE A 117 -2.93 -7.40 9.84
CA PHE A 117 -2.78 -6.73 11.13
C PHE A 117 -3.88 -7.23 12.05
N ALA A 118 -3.50 -7.93 13.12
CA ALA A 118 -4.40 -8.43 14.15
C ALA A 118 -3.99 -7.84 15.50
N THR A 119 -4.98 -7.58 16.36
CA THR A 119 -4.74 -7.01 17.69
C THR A 119 -5.77 -7.55 18.69
N ARG A 120 -5.50 -7.41 19.99
CA ARG A 120 -6.49 -7.67 21.04
C ARG A 120 -7.72 -6.76 20.88
N ASP A 121 -8.89 -7.27 21.30
CA ASP A 121 -10.17 -6.53 21.19
C ASP A 121 -10.14 -5.15 21.88
N ALA A 122 -9.40 -5.04 22.99
CA ALA A 122 -9.21 -3.79 23.73
C ALA A 122 -8.66 -2.65 22.86
N TYR A 123 -7.90 -2.96 21.80
CA TYR A 123 -7.26 -1.97 20.93
C TYR A 123 -7.99 -1.73 19.60
N LYS A 124 -9.15 -2.36 19.37
CA LYS A 124 -9.88 -2.27 18.08
C LYS A 124 -10.23 -0.85 17.64
N ARG A 125 -10.34 0.09 18.59
CA ARG A 125 -10.61 1.51 18.32
C ARG A 125 -9.38 2.27 17.80
N SER A 126 -8.18 1.72 17.99
CA SER A 126 -6.91 2.30 17.53
C SER A 126 -6.35 1.62 16.28
N THR A 127 -7.01 0.56 15.79
CA THR A 127 -6.56 -0.18 14.60
C THR A 127 -6.57 0.72 13.35
N PRO A 128 -5.53 0.66 12.49
CA PRO A 128 -5.51 1.36 11.21
C PRO A 128 -6.42 0.68 10.17
N GLY A 129 -6.96 1.46 9.24
CA GLY A 129 -7.67 0.97 8.06
C GLY A 129 -9.06 0.36 8.32
N ARG A 130 -9.58 -0.28 7.26
CA ARG A 130 -10.95 -0.82 7.20
C ARG A 130 -11.09 -2.10 8.03
N ILE A 131 -12.27 -2.25 8.66
CA ILE A 131 -12.69 -3.47 9.35
C ILE A 131 -14.10 -3.83 8.87
N ILE A 132 -14.31 -5.08 8.47
CA ILE A 132 -15.65 -5.58 8.12
C ILE A 132 -16.33 -6.12 9.38
N GLY A 133 -17.57 -5.70 9.62
CA GLY A 133 -18.40 -6.16 10.73
C GLY A 133 -19.71 -6.76 10.25
N VAL A 134 -20.21 -7.74 11.01
CA VAL A 134 -21.55 -8.29 10.85
C VAL A 134 -22.56 -7.33 11.50
N SER A 135 -23.64 -7.04 10.78
CA SER A 135 -24.80 -6.26 11.20
C SER A 135 -26.07 -6.97 10.72
N ILE A 136 -27.21 -6.30 10.84
CA ILE A 136 -28.49 -6.70 10.25
C ILE A 136 -28.96 -5.68 9.21
N ASP A 137 -29.73 -6.13 8.23
CA ASP A 137 -30.47 -5.26 7.30
C ASP A 137 -31.86 -4.87 7.84
N ALA A 138 -32.62 -4.10 7.06
CA ALA A 138 -33.97 -3.65 7.44
C ALA A 138 -34.99 -4.79 7.65
N GLN A 139 -34.71 -6.01 7.19
CA GLN A 139 -35.54 -7.20 7.38
C GLN A 139 -35.00 -8.10 8.51
N GLY A 140 -33.99 -7.65 9.25
CA GLY A 140 -33.35 -8.42 10.33
C GLY A 140 -32.40 -9.52 9.85
N ARG A 141 -32.06 -9.56 8.56
CA ARG A 141 -31.16 -10.59 7.99
C ARG A 141 -29.70 -10.19 8.23
N PRO A 142 -28.78 -11.13 8.52
CA PRO A 142 -27.36 -10.82 8.64
C PRO A 142 -26.79 -10.18 7.37
N ALA A 143 -26.06 -9.07 7.54
CA ALA A 143 -25.43 -8.31 6.46
C ALA A 143 -24.03 -7.84 6.87
N LEU A 144 -23.16 -7.58 5.90
CA LEU A 144 -21.79 -7.10 6.14
C LEU A 144 -21.70 -5.61 5.82
N ARG A 145 -20.92 -4.88 6.61
CA ARG A 145 -20.56 -3.47 6.33
C ARG A 145 -19.17 -3.14 6.87
N MET A 146 -18.60 -2.02 6.40
CA MET A 146 -17.47 -1.41 7.10
C MET A 146 -17.90 -0.92 8.48
N ALA A 147 -17.13 -1.27 9.50
CA ALA A 147 -17.41 -1.01 10.91
C ALA A 147 -16.36 -0.08 11.53
N LEU A 148 -16.79 0.68 12.55
CA LEU A 148 -15.94 1.65 13.26
C LEU A 148 -15.25 2.65 12.30
N GLN A 149 -15.98 3.12 11.28
CA GLN A 149 -15.43 3.99 10.23
C GLN A 149 -14.94 5.34 10.76
N THR A 150 -15.41 5.77 11.94
CA THR A 150 -14.94 7.01 12.60
C THR A 150 -13.44 7.00 12.93
N ARG A 151 -12.74 5.87 12.81
CA ARG A 151 -11.27 5.80 12.92
C ARG A 151 -10.54 6.32 11.68
N GLU A 152 -11.22 6.28 10.54
CA GLU A 152 -10.61 6.44 9.22
C GLU A 152 -10.52 7.92 8.81
N GLN A 153 -9.59 8.20 7.90
CA GLN A 153 -9.22 9.54 7.42
C GLN A 153 -10.41 10.39 6.92
N HIS A 154 -11.39 9.76 6.26
CA HIS A 154 -12.51 10.48 5.64
C HIS A 154 -13.48 11.09 6.65
N ILE A 155 -13.47 10.60 7.91
CA ILE A 155 -14.26 11.18 9.00
C ILE A 155 -13.37 11.98 9.95
N ARG A 156 -12.23 11.41 10.35
CA ARG A 156 -11.41 11.95 11.45
C ARG A 156 -10.22 12.80 11.03
N ARG A 157 -9.89 12.88 9.74
CA ARG A 157 -8.84 13.75 9.18
C ARG A 157 -7.54 13.63 10.00
N GLU A 158 -7.02 14.73 10.55
CA GLU A 158 -5.80 14.78 11.38
C GLU A 158 -5.85 13.89 12.64
N LYS A 159 -7.04 13.49 13.12
CA LYS A 159 -7.25 12.62 14.29
C LYS A 159 -7.46 11.15 13.93
N ALA A 160 -7.33 10.78 12.66
CA ALA A 160 -7.48 9.40 12.22
C ALA A 160 -6.37 8.51 12.79
N THR A 161 -6.63 7.19 12.86
CA THR A 161 -5.63 6.24 13.36
C THR A 161 -4.49 5.99 12.38
N SER A 162 -4.68 6.36 11.11
CA SER A 162 -3.70 6.26 10.02
C SER A 162 -4.18 7.09 8.83
N ASN A 163 -3.26 7.48 7.95
CA ASN A 163 -3.56 8.09 6.66
C ASN A 163 -3.98 7.06 5.58
N ILE A 164 -4.07 5.76 5.87
CA ILE A 164 -4.42 4.75 4.88
C ILE A 164 -5.83 4.97 4.30
N CYS A 165 -5.94 4.96 2.97
CA CYS A 165 -7.21 5.00 2.23
C CYS A 165 -7.31 3.77 1.30
N THR A 166 -6.71 3.80 0.11
CA THR A 166 -6.51 2.57 -0.70
C THR A 166 -5.60 1.60 0.06
N ALA A 167 -6.00 0.33 0.12
CA ALA A 167 -5.25 -0.74 0.79
C ALA A 167 -4.91 -1.84 -0.22
N GLN A 168 -5.20 -3.11 0.10
CA GLN A 168 -4.83 -4.28 -0.72
C GLN A 168 -5.97 -5.32 -0.75
N VAL A 169 -7.21 -4.86 -0.95
CA VAL A 169 -8.43 -5.68 -0.79
C VAL A 169 -8.46 -6.88 -1.73
N LEU A 170 -8.17 -6.69 -3.02
CA LEU A 170 -8.15 -7.80 -3.99
C LEU A 170 -7.20 -8.91 -3.55
N LEU A 171 -6.03 -8.56 -3.01
CA LEU A 171 -5.03 -9.56 -2.62
C LEU A 171 -5.40 -10.22 -1.29
N ALA A 172 -6.05 -9.50 -0.37
CA ALA A 172 -6.62 -10.09 0.84
C ALA A 172 -7.72 -11.11 0.48
N ASN A 173 -8.52 -10.82 -0.55
CA ASN A 173 -9.51 -11.77 -1.08
C ASN A 173 -8.83 -13.00 -1.69
N ILE A 174 -7.77 -12.83 -2.50
CA ILE A 174 -7.01 -13.97 -3.06
C ILE A 174 -6.43 -14.85 -1.94
N SER A 175 -5.80 -14.26 -0.93
CA SER A 175 -5.27 -15.02 0.21
C SER A 175 -6.36 -15.74 1.02
N THR A 176 -7.54 -15.13 1.13
CA THR A 176 -8.71 -15.77 1.77
C THR A 176 -9.22 -16.94 0.94
N LEU A 177 -9.32 -16.79 -0.39
CA LEU A 177 -9.73 -17.87 -1.29
C LEU A 177 -8.72 -19.03 -1.29
N TYR A 178 -7.42 -18.73 -1.24
CA TYR A 178 -6.36 -19.73 -1.05
C TYR A 178 -6.57 -20.51 0.25
N ALA A 179 -6.78 -19.79 1.36
CA ALA A 179 -7.09 -20.42 2.64
C ALA A 179 -8.41 -21.20 2.63
N MET A 180 -9.44 -20.79 1.90
CA MET A 180 -10.69 -21.54 1.76
C MET A 180 -10.52 -22.82 0.94
N TYR A 181 -9.75 -22.74 -0.15
CA TYR A 181 -9.51 -23.88 -1.04
C TYR A 181 -8.73 -24.98 -0.32
N HIS A 182 -7.63 -24.61 0.32
CA HIS A 182 -6.76 -25.55 1.03
C HIS A 182 -7.25 -25.90 2.43
N GLY A 183 -7.92 -24.96 3.10
CA GLY A 183 -8.23 -24.91 4.55
C GLY A 183 -7.19 -25.54 5.47
N PRO A 184 -7.55 -25.91 6.71
CA PRO A 184 -6.54 -26.16 7.73
C PRO A 184 -5.61 -27.33 7.40
N ASP A 185 -6.14 -28.43 6.85
CA ASP A 185 -5.33 -29.62 6.53
C ASP A 185 -4.42 -29.42 5.32
N GLY A 186 -4.92 -28.76 4.26
CA GLY A 186 -4.12 -28.46 3.08
C GLY A 186 -2.99 -27.48 3.40
N LEU A 187 -3.28 -26.43 4.18
CA LEU A 187 -2.27 -25.48 4.63
C LEU A 187 -1.22 -26.13 5.53
N ARG A 188 -1.62 -27.02 6.46
CA ARG A 188 -0.66 -27.83 7.25
C ARG A 188 0.17 -28.74 6.36
N THR A 189 -0.43 -29.35 5.34
CA THR A 189 0.29 -30.22 4.39
C THR A 189 1.36 -29.43 3.64
N ILE A 190 1.02 -28.23 3.16
CA ILE A 190 1.96 -27.32 2.50
C ILE A 190 3.09 -26.94 3.46
N ALA A 191 2.76 -26.45 4.66
CA ALA A 191 3.74 -26.03 5.65
C ALA A 191 4.67 -27.18 6.07
N ASN A 192 4.13 -28.37 6.37
CA ASN A 192 4.93 -29.54 6.72
C ASN A 192 5.83 -29.98 5.57
N ARG A 193 5.37 -29.89 4.32
CA ARG A 193 6.21 -30.21 3.16
C ARG A 193 7.38 -29.23 3.02
N VAL A 194 7.12 -27.93 3.14
CA VAL A 194 8.16 -26.89 3.09
C VAL A 194 9.17 -27.10 4.22
N HIS A 195 8.66 -27.30 5.44
CA HIS A 195 9.47 -27.56 6.62
C HIS A 195 10.34 -28.82 6.46
N ARG A 196 9.75 -29.93 6.01
CA ARG A 196 10.46 -31.19 5.81
C ARG A 196 11.58 -31.08 4.76
N LEU A 197 11.31 -30.41 3.64
CA LEU A 197 12.35 -30.16 2.62
C LEU A 197 13.50 -29.31 3.17
N THR A 198 13.19 -28.34 4.03
CA THR A 198 14.20 -27.51 4.71
C THR A 198 15.08 -28.36 5.63
N GLN A 199 14.46 -29.24 6.43
CA GLN A 199 15.19 -30.14 7.32
C GLN A 199 16.08 -31.13 6.55
N VAL A 200 15.57 -31.72 5.46
CA VAL A 200 16.36 -32.60 4.57
C VAL A 200 17.55 -31.83 4.01
N MET A 201 17.33 -30.61 3.52
CA MET A 201 18.41 -29.76 3.02
C MET A 201 19.48 -29.52 4.10
N ALA A 202 19.07 -29.14 5.30
CA ALA A 202 19.94 -28.84 6.43
C ALA A 202 20.81 -30.05 6.81
N LEU A 203 20.21 -31.24 6.94
CA LEU A 203 20.94 -32.47 7.23
C LEU A 203 21.95 -32.82 6.12
N GLY A 204 21.57 -32.63 4.86
CA GLY A 204 22.48 -32.83 3.74
C GLY A 204 23.65 -31.84 3.73
N LEU A 205 23.43 -30.58 4.11
CA LEU A 205 24.50 -29.57 4.24
C LEU A 205 25.46 -29.91 5.38
N ASP A 206 24.93 -30.40 6.49
CA ASP A 206 25.74 -30.87 7.62
C ASP A 206 26.67 -32.02 7.21
N GLN A 207 26.17 -33.01 6.45
CA GLN A 207 27.00 -34.10 5.89
C GLN A 207 28.08 -33.62 4.90
N LEU A 208 27.90 -32.44 4.29
CA LEU A 208 28.89 -31.79 3.42
C LEU A 208 29.85 -30.88 4.18
N GLY A 209 29.75 -30.82 5.52
CA GLY A 209 30.61 -29.99 6.36
C GLY A 209 30.16 -28.52 6.48
N TYR A 210 28.92 -28.21 6.11
CA TYR A 210 28.33 -26.87 6.19
C TYR A 210 27.16 -26.86 7.19
N PRO A 211 27.43 -26.86 8.51
CA PRO A 211 26.38 -26.91 9.51
C PRO A 211 25.49 -25.66 9.46
N VAL A 212 24.20 -25.86 9.72
CA VAL A 212 23.25 -24.77 9.95
C VAL A 212 23.51 -24.12 11.31
N SER A 213 23.36 -22.80 11.38
CA SER A 213 23.69 -22.00 12.59
C SER A 213 22.63 -22.13 13.67
N ASP A 214 21.36 -22.23 13.26
CA ASP A 214 20.21 -22.34 14.14
C ASP A 214 19.62 -23.75 14.05
N ASN A 215 19.33 -24.38 15.19
CA ASN A 215 18.78 -25.73 15.22
C ASN A 215 17.25 -25.75 15.15
N VAL A 216 16.57 -24.63 15.44
CA VAL A 216 15.11 -24.52 15.46
C VAL A 216 14.67 -23.49 14.42
N TYR A 217 13.96 -23.94 13.39
CA TYR A 217 13.57 -23.13 12.24
C TYR A 217 12.33 -23.71 11.55
N PHE A 218 11.67 -22.90 10.71
CA PHE A 218 10.57 -23.36 9.84
C PHE A 218 11.07 -23.70 8.43
N ASP A 219 11.28 -22.69 7.59
CA ASP A 219 11.59 -22.84 6.16
C ASP A 219 12.92 -22.20 5.75
N THR A 220 13.58 -21.53 6.70
CA THR A 220 14.76 -20.72 6.44
C THR A 220 15.91 -21.18 7.31
N VAL A 221 17.08 -21.37 6.71
CA VAL A 221 18.31 -21.74 7.41
C VAL A 221 19.44 -20.78 7.09
N ARG A 222 20.20 -20.44 8.13
CA ARG A 222 21.47 -19.71 8.02
C ARG A 222 22.63 -20.71 8.05
N ILE A 223 23.44 -20.72 7.01
CA ILE A 223 24.55 -21.66 6.84
C ILE A 223 25.86 -20.91 7.06
N LYS A 224 26.78 -21.52 7.82
CA LYS A 224 28.12 -20.98 8.03
C LYS A 224 29.09 -21.49 6.95
N VAL A 225 29.65 -20.57 6.19
CA VAL A 225 30.55 -20.78 5.04
C VAL A 225 31.72 -19.77 5.09
N PRO A 226 32.65 -19.88 6.05
CA PRO A 226 33.64 -18.84 6.32
C PRO A 226 34.46 -18.44 5.09
N GLY A 227 34.39 -17.16 4.70
CA GLY A 227 35.04 -16.57 3.53
C GLY A 227 34.56 -17.09 2.17
N LEU A 228 33.55 -17.96 2.13
CA LEU A 228 33.10 -18.66 0.92
C LEU A 228 31.71 -18.21 0.44
N ALA A 229 31.00 -17.37 1.20
CA ALA A 229 29.61 -16.99 0.89
C ALA A 229 29.44 -16.48 -0.55
N GLY A 230 30.26 -15.51 -0.97
CA GLY A 230 30.19 -14.94 -2.32
C GLY A 230 30.49 -15.95 -3.43
N ARG A 231 31.45 -16.87 -3.21
CA ARG A 231 31.80 -17.91 -4.19
C ARG A 231 30.68 -18.93 -4.36
N ILE A 232 30.09 -19.39 -3.25
CA ILE A 232 28.98 -20.33 -3.25
C ILE A 232 27.74 -19.68 -3.86
N ALA A 233 27.44 -18.42 -3.53
CA ALA A 233 26.34 -17.67 -4.14
C ALA A 233 26.53 -17.49 -5.66
N ALA A 234 27.76 -17.23 -6.13
CA ALA A 234 28.05 -17.18 -7.57
C ALA A 234 27.78 -18.54 -8.27
N ARG A 235 28.23 -19.65 -7.68
CA ARG A 235 27.95 -21.01 -8.20
C ARG A 235 26.46 -21.37 -8.16
N ALA A 236 25.72 -20.89 -7.16
CA ALA A 236 24.27 -21.01 -7.11
C ALA A 236 23.60 -20.26 -8.27
N ARG A 237 24.08 -19.04 -8.57
CA ARG A 237 23.58 -18.23 -9.71
C ARG A 237 23.84 -18.91 -11.06
N GLU A 238 25.00 -19.54 -11.26
CA GLU A 238 25.27 -20.37 -12.44
C GLU A 238 24.25 -21.53 -12.59
N SER A 239 23.72 -22.01 -11.46
CA SER A 239 22.67 -23.03 -11.39
C SER A 239 21.24 -22.44 -11.39
N ARG A 240 21.10 -21.14 -11.68
CA ARG A 240 19.83 -20.37 -11.68
C ARG A 240 19.12 -20.37 -10.32
N ILE A 241 19.88 -20.25 -9.23
CA ILE A 241 19.37 -20.12 -7.86
C ILE A 241 19.98 -18.90 -7.20
N ASN A 242 19.14 -18.04 -6.62
CA ASN A 242 19.58 -16.94 -5.77
C ASN A 242 19.59 -17.38 -4.30
N LEU A 243 20.68 -17.10 -3.61
CA LEU A 243 20.81 -17.27 -2.16
C LEU A 243 20.91 -15.89 -1.52
N ARG A 244 20.46 -15.77 -0.26
CA ARG A 244 20.66 -14.55 0.50
C ARG A 244 22.09 -14.52 1.03
N GLN A 245 22.93 -13.66 0.50
CA GLN A 245 24.23 -13.39 1.12
C GLN A 245 24.03 -12.48 2.34
N ILE A 246 24.30 -13.00 3.54
CA ILE A 246 24.10 -12.25 4.80
C ILE A 246 25.35 -11.42 5.11
N ASP A 247 26.52 -12.06 5.00
CA ASP A 247 27.84 -11.46 5.16
C ASP A 247 28.88 -12.31 4.40
N ALA A 248 30.18 -12.12 4.67
CA ALA A 248 31.25 -12.88 4.01
C ALA A 248 31.29 -14.37 4.40
N ASP A 249 30.69 -14.72 5.54
CA ASP A 249 30.77 -16.02 6.20
C ASP A 249 29.42 -16.75 6.27
N HIS A 250 28.31 -16.11 5.91
CA HIS A 250 26.97 -16.69 6.07
C HIS A 250 26.08 -16.52 4.84
N LEU A 251 25.34 -17.60 4.53
CA LEU A 251 24.29 -17.64 3.51
C LEU A 251 22.96 -18.00 4.15
N GLY A 252 21.89 -17.33 3.72
CA GLY A 252 20.51 -17.70 4.02
C GLY A 252 19.88 -18.46 2.85
N ILE A 253 19.18 -19.54 3.16
CA ILE A 253 18.35 -20.28 2.20
C ILE A 253 16.94 -20.36 2.76
N THR A 254 15.96 -19.88 2.01
CA THR A 254 14.53 -19.97 2.33
C THR A 254 13.84 -20.87 1.32
N PHE A 255 13.08 -21.83 1.82
CA PHE A 255 12.29 -22.78 1.05
C PHE A 255 10.83 -22.33 1.00
N ASP A 256 10.14 -22.76 -0.05
CA ASP A 256 8.74 -22.38 -0.28
C ASP A 256 7.93 -23.52 -0.89
N GLU A 257 6.63 -23.28 -1.10
CA GLU A 257 5.70 -24.24 -1.67
C GLU A 257 6.15 -24.79 -3.03
N THR A 258 6.86 -23.99 -3.83
CA THR A 258 7.30 -24.35 -5.19
C THR A 258 8.55 -25.22 -5.20
N THR A 259 9.25 -25.33 -4.07
CA THR A 259 10.52 -26.07 -3.98
C THR A 259 10.33 -27.54 -4.34
N LYS A 260 11.14 -28.05 -5.26
CA LYS A 260 11.13 -29.45 -5.73
C LYS A 260 12.36 -30.19 -5.24
N ARG A 261 12.29 -31.53 -5.25
CA ARG A 261 13.43 -32.42 -4.96
C ARG A 261 14.65 -32.12 -5.83
N SER A 262 14.43 -31.74 -7.10
CA SER A 262 15.51 -31.32 -7.99
C SER A 262 16.24 -30.06 -7.50
N ASN A 263 15.55 -29.12 -6.83
CA ASN A 263 16.19 -27.94 -6.26
C ASN A 263 17.15 -28.33 -5.13
N LEU A 264 16.78 -29.28 -4.25
CA LEU A 264 17.65 -29.78 -3.19
C LEU A 264 18.92 -30.43 -3.77
N LEU A 265 18.76 -31.31 -4.77
CA LEU A 265 19.89 -31.96 -5.44
C LEU A 265 20.82 -30.94 -6.12
N THR A 266 20.27 -29.91 -6.75
CA THR A 266 21.06 -28.84 -7.36
C THR A 266 21.78 -28.02 -6.30
N LEU A 267 21.10 -27.64 -5.21
CA LEU A 267 21.71 -26.91 -4.11
C LEU A 267 22.84 -27.71 -3.46
N TRP A 268 22.67 -28.98 -3.13
CA TRP A 268 23.79 -29.77 -2.60
C TRP A 268 24.99 -29.80 -3.55
N ARG A 269 24.77 -29.91 -4.86
CA ARG A 269 25.88 -29.83 -5.83
C ARG A 269 26.61 -28.49 -5.79
N VAL A 270 25.93 -27.39 -5.49
CA VAL A 270 26.55 -26.07 -5.32
C VAL A 270 27.53 -26.07 -4.12
N PHE A 271 27.22 -26.80 -3.06
CA PHE A 271 28.08 -26.91 -1.87
C PHE A 271 29.12 -28.05 -1.97
N GLN A 272 28.88 -29.08 -2.79
CA GLN A 272 29.75 -30.24 -2.96
C GLN A 272 31.08 -29.93 -3.66
N THR A 273 32.11 -30.63 -3.21
CA THR A 273 33.42 -30.81 -3.84
C THR A 273 33.50 -32.18 -4.54
N ALA A 274 34.54 -32.41 -5.34
CA ALA A 274 34.73 -33.70 -6.02
C ALA A 274 35.01 -34.89 -5.07
N ALA A 275 35.40 -34.60 -3.82
CA ALA A 275 35.66 -35.62 -2.80
C ALA A 275 34.40 -36.08 -2.06
N ASP A 276 33.28 -35.35 -2.20
CA ASP A 276 32.07 -35.61 -1.43
C ASP A 276 31.26 -36.78 -2.00
N ARG A 277 30.64 -37.56 -1.10
CA ARG A 277 29.70 -38.62 -1.50
C ARG A 277 28.43 -38.01 -2.06
N LYS A 278 27.83 -38.70 -3.03
CA LYS A 278 26.53 -38.33 -3.57
C LYS A 278 25.46 -38.52 -2.49
N LEU A 279 24.82 -37.42 -2.10
CA LEU A 279 23.67 -37.43 -1.19
C LEU A 279 22.43 -38.00 -1.86
N ASP A 280 21.61 -38.69 -1.08
CA ASP A 280 20.32 -39.23 -1.50
C ASP A 280 19.20 -38.70 -0.61
N ILE A 281 18.13 -38.20 -1.23
CA ILE A 281 17.01 -37.57 -0.51
C ILE A 281 16.27 -38.58 0.34
N GLU A 282 16.02 -39.80 -0.15
CA GLU A 282 15.24 -40.80 0.61
C GLU A 282 15.99 -41.27 1.85
N SER A 283 17.30 -41.46 1.73
CA SER A 283 18.14 -41.82 2.86
C SER A 283 18.18 -40.73 3.92
N LEU A 284 18.32 -39.47 3.51
CA LEU A 284 18.33 -38.32 4.43
C LEU A 284 16.97 -38.11 5.08
N ASP A 285 15.89 -38.18 4.29
CA ASP A 285 14.52 -38.00 4.80
C ASP A 285 14.20 -39.00 5.91
N ARG A 286 14.65 -40.26 5.83
CA ARG A 286 14.46 -41.23 6.93
C ARG A 286 15.24 -40.91 8.22
N GLN A 287 16.26 -40.06 8.14
CA GLN A 287 17.12 -39.66 9.26
C GLN A 287 16.74 -38.29 9.83
N VAL A 288 15.86 -37.53 9.17
CA VAL A 288 15.48 -36.21 9.65
C VAL A 288 14.63 -36.32 10.91
N ASP A 289 15.15 -35.76 11.99
CA ASP A 289 14.44 -35.51 13.22
C ASP A 289 13.67 -34.18 13.18
N GLU A 290 12.56 -34.13 13.91
CA GLU A 290 11.76 -32.93 14.07
C GLU A 290 12.52 -31.90 14.92
N ASN A 291 12.78 -30.72 14.35
CA ASN A 291 13.59 -29.68 14.96
C ASN A 291 12.78 -28.57 15.63
N ILE A 292 11.45 -28.53 15.47
CA ILE A 292 10.56 -27.65 16.24
C ILE A 292 10.22 -28.34 17.57
N PRO A 293 10.62 -27.78 18.73
CA PRO A 293 10.30 -28.34 20.04
C PRO A 293 8.80 -28.42 20.29
N THR A 294 8.34 -29.45 21.00
CA THR A 294 6.92 -29.66 21.33
C THR A 294 6.21 -28.41 21.88
N PRO A 295 6.80 -27.59 22.78
CA PRO A 295 6.15 -26.36 23.27
C PRO A 295 5.90 -25.29 22.20
N LEU A 296 6.66 -25.31 21.11
CA LEU A 296 6.53 -24.38 19.98
C LEU A 296 5.70 -24.93 18.83
N ARG A 297 5.21 -26.17 18.92
CA ARG A 297 4.29 -26.74 17.93
C ARG A 297 2.87 -26.26 18.20
N ARG A 298 2.16 -25.90 17.14
CA ARG A 298 0.76 -25.50 17.23
C ARG A 298 -0.11 -26.66 17.70
N GLN A 299 -0.86 -26.44 18.78
CA GLN A 299 -1.88 -27.37 19.26
C GLN A 299 -3.31 -26.87 18.98
N SER A 300 -3.50 -25.56 18.81
CA SER A 300 -4.81 -24.96 18.54
C SER A 300 -5.35 -25.29 17.14
N GLY A 301 -6.68 -25.37 17.04
CA GLY A 301 -7.38 -25.35 15.77
C GLY A 301 -7.32 -23.97 15.10
N PHE A 302 -7.47 -23.94 13.78
CA PHE A 302 -7.68 -22.72 12.99
C PHE A 302 -8.59 -23.00 11.81
N LEU A 303 -9.20 -21.94 11.26
CA LEU A 303 -10.10 -22.03 10.13
C LEU A 303 -11.25 -23.03 10.36
N THR A 304 -11.78 -23.09 11.58
CA THR A 304 -12.82 -24.05 12.00
C THR A 304 -14.21 -23.73 11.47
N HIS A 305 -14.41 -22.53 10.92
CA HIS A 305 -15.68 -22.12 10.32
C HIS A 305 -15.94 -22.91 9.02
N GLU A 306 -17.19 -23.34 8.79
CA GLU A 306 -17.60 -24.20 7.67
C GLU A 306 -17.08 -23.71 6.29
N ILE A 307 -16.96 -22.39 6.12
CA ILE A 307 -16.48 -21.77 4.88
C ILE A 307 -15.11 -22.28 4.41
N PHE A 308 -14.22 -22.68 5.32
CA PHE A 308 -12.88 -23.20 5.01
C PHE A 308 -12.85 -24.72 4.76
N HIS A 309 -14.01 -25.38 4.89
CA HIS A 309 -14.18 -26.82 4.68
C HIS A 309 -15.08 -27.13 3.47
N ARG A 310 -15.95 -26.20 3.06
CA ARG A 310 -16.98 -26.43 2.03
C ARG A 310 -16.50 -26.33 0.59
N TYR A 311 -15.61 -25.38 0.28
CA TYR A 311 -15.29 -24.99 -1.11
C TYR A 311 -13.92 -25.51 -1.56
N ARG A 312 -13.67 -26.81 -1.42
CA ARG A 312 -12.35 -27.43 -1.68
C ARG A 312 -12.19 -28.08 -3.04
N SER A 313 -13.28 -28.28 -3.79
CA SER A 313 -13.19 -28.69 -5.19
C SER A 313 -13.15 -27.45 -6.08
N GLU A 314 -12.47 -27.55 -7.23
CA GLU A 314 -12.39 -26.46 -8.19
C GLU A 314 -13.79 -25.98 -8.61
N THR A 315 -14.72 -26.90 -8.87
CA THR A 315 -16.12 -26.59 -9.20
C THR A 315 -16.82 -25.79 -8.10
N GLU A 316 -16.69 -26.19 -6.83
CA GLU A 316 -17.34 -25.47 -5.72
C GLU A 316 -16.70 -24.11 -5.46
N MET A 317 -15.38 -23.99 -5.61
CA MET A 317 -14.67 -22.71 -5.52
C MET A 317 -15.11 -21.75 -6.64
N MET A 318 -15.18 -22.23 -7.89
CA MET A 318 -15.69 -21.45 -9.02
C MET A 318 -17.12 -20.98 -8.79
N ARG A 319 -18.00 -21.84 -8.25
CA ARG A 319 -19.37 -21.48 -7.88
C ARG A 319 -19.41 -20.44 -6.76
N TYR A 320 -18.54 -20.54 -5.76
CA TYR A 320 -18.43 -19.57 -4.68
C TYR A 320 -17.98 -18.19 -5.19
N MET A 321 -16.90 -18.13 -5.97
CA MET A 321 -16.40 -16.89 -6.56
C MET A 321 -17.45 -16.24 -7.47
N ARG A 322 -18.12 -17.02 -8.33
CA ARG A 322 -19.18 -16.47 -9.20
C ARG A 322 -20.36 -15.91 -8.41
N ARG A 323 -20.80 -16.62 -7.36
CA ARG A 323 -21.94 -16.23 -6.52
C ARG A 323 -21.65 -15.00 -5.65
N THR A 324 -20.41 -14.84 -5.19
CA THR A 324 -20.00 -13.65 -4.44
C THR A 324 -19.84 -12.46 -5.38
N ALA A 325 -19.14 -12.63 -6.51
CA ALA A 325 -19.03 -11.60 -7.53
C ALA A 325 -20.38 -11.12 -8.06
N SER A 326 -21.40 -11.99 -8.17
CA SER A 326 -22.74 -11.57 -8.61
C SER A 326 -23.51 -10.69 -7.63
N LYS A 327 -23.06 -10.59 -6.37
CA LYS A 327 -23.65 -9.70 -5.36
C LYS A 327 -23.09 -8.27 -5.42
N ASP A 328 -21.95 -8.10 -6.07
CA ASP A 328 -21.23 -6.83 -6.12
C ASP A 328 -21.49 -6.16 -7.48
N ILE A 329 -21.93 -4.91 -7.45
CA ILE A 329 -21.95 -4.07 -8.65
C ILE A 329 -20.51 -3.68 -9.01
N SER A 330 -20.18 -3.73 -10.31
CA SER A 330 -18.85 -3.40 -10.83
C SER A 330 -18.99 -2.76 -12.22
N LEU A 331 -17.89 -2.25 -12.76
CA LEU A 331 -17.83 -1.59 -14.07
C LEU A 331 -18.30 -2.48 -15.23
N GLY A 332 -18.35 -3.82 -15.05
CA GLY A 332 -18.94 -4.72 -16.03
C GLY A 332 -20.48 -4.68 -16.10
N ARG A 333 -21.14 -3.87 -15.26
CA ARG A 333 -22.61 -3.77 -15.17
C ARG A 333 -23.15 -2.38 -15.49
N SER A 334 -22.54 -1.34 -14.96
CA SER A 334 -22.93 0.05 -15.15
C SER A 334 -21.82 1.00 -14.67
N MET A 335 -21.96 2.27 -15.02
CA MET A 335 -21.12 3.34 -14.49
C MET A 335 -21.14 3.35 -12.95
N ILE A 336 -19.98 3.58 -12.34
CA ILE A 336 -19.83 3.84 -10.90
C ILE A 336 -19.26 5.25 -10.75
N PRO A 337 -20.10 6.30 -10.66
CA PRO A 337 -19.64 7.69 -10.80
C PRO A 337 -19.14 8.29 -9.48
N LEU A 338 -18.21 7.59 -8.82
CA LEU A 338 -17.62 8.03 -7.55
C LEU A 338 -16.68 9.22 -7.77
N GLY A 339 -17.07 10.41 -7.32
CA GLY A 339 -16.19 11.57 -7.24
C GLY A 339 -14.87 11.29 -6.53
N SER A 340 -13.77 11.85 -7.05
CA SER A 340 -12.39 11.66 -6.61
C SER A 340 -11.89 10.22 -6.69
N CYS A 341 -12.52 9.34 -7.47
CA CYS A 341 -12.10 7.93 -7.62
C CYS A 341 -11.67 7.58 -9.04
N THR A 342 -12.09 8.32 -10.06
CA THR A 342 -11.81 8.07 -11.47
C THR A 342 -12.04 6.61 -11.85
N MET A 343 -13.30 6.18 -11.80
CA MET A 343 -13.73 4.81 -12.10
C MET A 343 -13.72 4.51 -13.62
N LYS A 344 -12.57 4.75 -14.27
CA LYS A 344 -12.36 4.58 -15.71
C LYS A 344 -12.18 3.11 -16.11
N LEU A 345 -12.08 2.85 -17.41
CA LEU A 345 -11.75 1.55 -17.96
C LEU A 345 -10.41 1.03 -17.40
N ASN A 346 -10.41 -0.22 -16.95
CA ASN A 346 -9.19 -1.02 -16.76
C ASN A 346 -9.14 -2.00 -17.94
N SER A 347 -8.40 -1.69 -18.99
CA SER A 347 -8.54 -2.41 -20.25
C SER A 347 -7.91 -3.81 -20.18
N THR A 348 -8.49 -4.78 -20.88
CA THR A 348 -7.95 -6.15 -20.90
C THR A 348 -6.48 -6.16 -21.33
N SER A 349 -6.11 -5.37 -22.33
CA SER A 349 -4.73 -5.27 -22.82
C SER A 349 -3.76 -4.78 -21.75
N GLU A 350 -4.15 -3.79 -20.93
CA GLU A 350 -3.35 -3.30 -19.81
C GLU A 350 -3.18 -4.35 -18.71
N LEU A 351 -4.16 -5.25 -18.52
CA LEU A 351 -4.16 -6.27 -17.47
C LEU A 351 -3.42 -7.56 -17.86
N LEU A 352 -3.21 -7.83 -19.15
CA LEU A 352 -2.53 -9.05 -19.63
C LEU A 352 -1.14 -9.28 -19.00
N PRO A 353 -0.27 -8.26 -18.81
CA PRO A 353 1.05 -8.44 -18.21
C PRO A 353 1.05 -9.04 -16.81
N LEU A 354 -0.05 -8.92 -16.06
CA LEU A 354 -0.19 -9.54 -14.73
C LEU A 354 -0.08 -11.07 -14.78
N SER A 355 -0.39 -11.68 -15.93
CA SER A 355 -0.29 -13.13 -16.15
C SER A 355 1.10 -13.58 -16.60
N TYR A 356 1.99 -12.64 -16.98
CA TYR A 356 3.31 -12.97 -17.48
C TYR A 356 4.23 -13.32 -16.32
N ARG A 357 4.92 -14.45 -16.44
CA ARG A 357 5.83 -14.94 -15.40
C ARG A 357 6.97 -13.97 -15.12
N ASP A 358 7.42 -13.28 -16.16
CA ASP A 358 8.56 -12.38 -16.10
C ASP A 358 8.26 -11.13 -15.24
N PHE A 359 6.99 -10.75 -15.07
CA PHE A 359 6.57 -9.74 -14.09
C PHE A 359 6.14 -10.35 -12.74
N SER A 360 5.30 -11.39 -12.79
CA SER A 360 4.65 -11.92 -11.58
C SER A 360 5.55 -12.73 -10.64
N ASN A 361 6.63 -13.36 -11.12
CA ASN A 361 7.39 -14.35 -10.33
C ASN A 361 8.80 -13.91 -9.92
N LEU A 362 9.20 -12.65 -10.16
CA LEU A 362 10.49 -12.15 -9.69
C LEU A 362 10.45 -11.79 -8.20
N HIS A 363 11.50 -12.17 -7.46
CA HIS A 363 11.69 -11.77 -6.07
C HIS A 363 12.16 -10.30 -6.01
N PRO A 364 11.61 -9.44 -5.13
CA PRO A 364 11.93 -7.99 -5.09
C PRO A 364 13.41 -7.65 -4.90
N PHE A 365 14.16 -8.57 -4.29
CA PHE A 365 15.60 -8.43 -4.01
C PHE A 365 16.46 -9.35 -4.89
N ALA A 366 15.96 -9.72 -6.07
CA ALA A 366 16.79 -10.39 -7.07
C ALA A 366 17.93 -9.44 -7.52
N PRO A 367 19.12 -9.97 -7.86
CA PRO A 367 20.18 -9.18 -8.47
C PRO A 367 19.69 -8.38 -9.69
N LEU A 368 20.12 -7.12 -9.82
CA LEU A 368 19.59 -6.20 -10.84
C LEU A 368 19.87 -6.65 -12.28
N ASP A 369 20.92 -7.44 -12.50
CA ASP A 369 21.21 -8.05 -13.81
C ASP A 369 20.12 -9.06 -14.26
N GLN A 370 19.30 -9.55 -13.34
CA GLN A 370 18.16 -10.45 -13.62
C GLN A 370 16.85 -9.68 -13.86
N THR A 371 16.84 -8.37 -13.63
CA THR A 371 15.61 -7.56 -13.58
C THR A 371 15.63 -6.42 -14.59
N GLN A 372 16.48 -6.50 -15.63
CA GLN A 372 16.68 -5.43 -16.62
C GLN A 372 15.38 -5.03 -17.33
N GLY A 373 14.46 -5.97 -17.58
CA GLY A 373 13.13 -5.63 -18.13
C GLY A 373 12.30 -4.76 -17.19
N TYR A 374 12.42 -4.95 -15.87
CA TYR A 374 11.82 -4.05 -14.88
C TYR A 374 12.55 -2.70 -14.84
N GLN A 375 13.87 -2.68 -14.97
CA GLN A 375 14.62 -1.42 -14.98
C GLN A 375 14.21 -0.53 -16.16
N GLN A 376 14.12 -1.11 -17.35
CA GLN A 376 13.59 -0.41 -18.53
C GLN A 376 12.15 0.07 -18.31
N LEU A 377 11.27 -0.76 -17.76
CA LEU A 377 9.89 -0.36 -17.45
C LEU A 377 9.84 0.84 -16.49
N PHE A 378 10.70 0.87 -15.47
CA PHE A 378 10.76 1.96 -14.52
C PHE A 378 11.25 3.24 -15.18
N GLU A 379 12.38 3.20 -15.88
CA GLU A 379 12.93 4.35 -16.60
C GLU A 379 11.90 4.95 -17.56
N GLU A 380 11.27 4.12 -18.40
CA GLU A 380 10.26 4.58 -19.35
C GLU A 380 9.02 5.17 -18.65
N LEU A 381 8.52 4.53 -17.59
CA LEU A 381 7.35 5.03 -16.88
C LEU A 381 7.67 6.32 -16.10
N GLU A 382 8.86 6.42 -15.50
CA GLU A 382 9.33 7.61 -14.79
C GLU A 382 9.45 8.79 -15.76
N ASP A 383 10.05 8.60 -16.94
CA ASP A 383 10.15 9.62 -18.00
C ASP A 383 8.77 10.07 -18.50
N MET A 384 7.87 9.11 -18.76
CA MET A 384 6.49 9.40 -19.16
C MET A 384 5.77 10.25 -18.11
N LEU A 385 5.89 9.89 -16.83
CA LEU A 385 5.26 10.61 -15.73
C LEU A 385 5.90 11.99 -15.50
N CYS A 386 7.22 12.12 -15.64
CA CYS A 386 7.91 13.41 -15.64
C CYS A 386 7.33 14.35 -16.71
N GLU A 387 7.20 13.89 -17.96
CA GLU A 387 6.65 14.70 -19.06
C GLU A 387 5.20 15.12 -18.80
N ILE A 388 4.36 14.18 -18.34
CA ILE A 388 2.95 14.44 -18.03
C ILE A 388 2.81 15.48 -16.91
N THR A 389 3.72 15.48 -15.94
CA THR A 389 3.58 16.29 -14.72
C THR A 389 4.42 17.56 -14.71
N GLY A 390 5.44 17.66 -15.55
CA GLY A 390 6.43 18.74 -15.50
C GLY A 390 7.43 18.63 -14.34
N PHE A 391 7.53 17.46 -13.71
CA PHE A 391 8.55 17.18 -12.69
C PHE A 391 9.85 16.67 -13.30
N HIS A 392 10.92 16.68 -12.50
CA HIS A 392 12.27 16.33 -12.96
C HIS A 392 12.73 14.94 -12.50
N ALA A 393 12.07 14.36 -11.49
CA ALA A 393 12.34 13.00 -11.02
C ALA A 393 11.07 12.39 -10.45
N ILE A 394 10.93 11.07 -10.60
CA ILE A 394 9.85 10.26 -10.03
C ILE A 394 10.43 9.26 -9.02
N SER A 395 9.68 8.97 -7.96
CA SER A 395 9.89 7.77 -7.15
C SER A 395 8.68 6.86 -7.22
N LEU A 396 8.88 5.63 -7.67
CA LEU A 396 7.85 4.58 -7.74
C LEU A 396 7.68 3.80 -6.42
N GLN A 397 8.39 4.15 -5.36
CA GLN A 397 8.35 3.39 -4.10
C GLN A 397 6.99 3.44 -3.36
N PRO A 398 6.30 4.60 -3.24
CA PRO A 398 5.07 4.66 -2.46
C PRO A 398 3.91 3.88 -3.11
N ASN A 399 3.32 2.96 -2.34
CA ASN A 399 2.36 1.96 -2.82
C ASN A 399 0.89 2.33 -2.58
N ALA A 400 0.59 3.61 -2.37
CA ALA A 400 -0.76 4.19 -2.29
C ALA A 400 -0.66 5.72 -2.37
N GLY A 401 -1.75 6.41 -2.72
CA GLY A 401 -1.75 7.88 -2.79
C GLY A 401 -1.34 8.53 -1.45
N SER A 402 -1.90 8.06 -0.34
CA SER A 402 -1.54 8.55 1.00
C SER A 402 -0.09 8.24 1.40
N GLN A 403 0.53 7.20 0.83
CA GLN A 403 1.96 6.95 1.01
C GLN A 403 2.80 7.92 0.18
N GLY A 404 2.31 8.35 -0.98
CA GLY A 404 2.90 9.41 -1.79
C GLY A 404 2.80 10.78 -1.11
N GLU A 405 1.66 11.12 -0.49
CA GLU A 405 1.53 12.30 0.38
C GLU A 405 2.59 12.32 1.48
N TYR A 406 2.65 11.23 2.26
CA TYR A 406 3.64 11.12 3.31
C TYR A 406 5.07 11.25 2.77
N ALA A 407 5.43 10.54 1.70
CA ALA A 407 6.77 10.61 1.11
C ALA A 407 7.12 12.03 0.60
N GLY A 408 6.17 12.72 -0.03
CA GLY A 408 6.38 14.09 -0.52
C GLY A 408 6.60 15.10 0.60
N LEU A 409 5.80 15.02 1.66
CA LEU A 409 5.97 15.88 2.85
C LEU A 409 7.30 15.61 3.56
N LEU A 410 7.76 14.36 3.60
CA LEU A 410 9.08 14.03 4.11
C LEU A 410 10.20 14.62 3.24
N CYS A 411 10.05 14.62 1.91
CA CYS A 411 11.02 15.25 1.01
C CYS A 411 11.13 16.75 1.29
N ILE A 412 9.98 17.44 1.46
CA ILE A 412 9.93 18.85 1.85
C ILE A 412 10.64 19.07 3.20
N ARG A 413 10.37 18.21 4.19
CA ARG A 413 11.00 18.32 5.51
C ARG A 413 12.51 18.12 5.45
N ALA A 414 12.98 17.10 4.73
CA ALA A 414 14.40 16.85 4.54
C ALA A 414 15.10 18.01 3.80
N TYR A 415 14.41 18.62 2.83
CA TYR A 415 14.88 19.82 2.15
C TYR A 415 15.08 21.00 3.10
N HIS A 416 14.09 21.32 3.95
CA HIS A 416 14.21 22.37 4.96
C HIS A 416 15.30 22.07 5.99
N GLN A 417 15.40 20.82 6.45
CA GLN A 417 16.46 20.37 7.37
C GLN A 417 17.86 20.58 6.79
N ASN A 418 18.08 20.21 5.53
CA ASN A 418 19.37 20.36 4.87
C ASN A 418 19.76 21.84 4.63
N ARG A 419 18.78 22.75 4.63
CA ARG A 419 18.98 24.20 4.56
C ARG A 419 19.19 24.86 5.93
N GLY A 420 19.18 24.10 7.03
CA GLY A 420 19.25 24.64 8.39
C GLY A 420 17.92 25.21 8.90
N GLU A 421 16.82 24.94 8.20
CA GLU A 421 15.48 25.44 8.50
C GLU A 421 14.57 24.34 9.05
N ALA A 422 15.14 23.42 9.83
CA ALA A 422 14.44 22.27 10.42
C ALA A 422 13.28 22.65 11.36
N HIS A 423 13.19 23.92 11.79
CA HIS A 423 12.10 24.46 12.60
C HIS A 423 10.80 24.61 11.80
N ARG A 424 10.88 24.73 10.46
CA ARG A 424 9.71 24.85 9.59
C ARG A 424 8.89 23.55 9.62
N ASN A 425 7.76 23.57 10.32
CA ASN A 425 6.87 22.42 10.49
C ASN A 425 5.38 22.73 10.28
N ILE A 426 5.01 23.97 9.93
CA ILE A 426 3.62 24.34 9.66
C ILE A 426 3.23 23.89 8.25
N CYS A 427 2.13 23.13 8.16
CA CYS A 427 1.51 22.70 6.92
C CYS A 427 0.14 23.34 6.78
N LEU A 428 0.00 24.26 5.82
CA LEU A 428 -1.29 24.85 5.47
C LEU A 428 -2.10 23.83 4.66
N ILE A 429 -3.37 23.63 5.01
CA ILE A 429 -4.26 22.69 4.32
C ILE A 429 -5.65 23.32 4.16
N PRO A 430 -6.17 23.49 2.93
CA PRO A 430 -7.54 23.94 2.71
C PRO A 430 -8.57 23.03 3.38
N SER A 431 -9.66 23.61 3.89
CA SER A 431 -10.76 22.86 4.51
C SER A 431 -11.39 21.83 3.56
N SER A 432 -11.34 22.08 2.25
CA SER A 432 -11.84 21.20 1.20
C SER A 432 -10.94 19.98 0.94
N ALA A 433 -9.68 19.97 1.38
CA ALA A 433 -8.73 18.91 1.08
C ALA A 433 -9.23 17.52 1.55
N HIS A 434 -8.82 16.48 0.85
CA HIS A 434 -9.12 15.09 1.22
C HIS A 434 -8.57 14.76 2.61
N GLY A 435 -9.25 13.86 3.34
CA GLY A 435 -8.93 13.57 4.73
C GLY A 435 -7.56 12.91 4.94
N THR A 436 -6.96 12.36 3.87
CA THR A 436 -5.59 11.83 3.89
C THR A 436 -4.56 12.94 4.08
N ASN A 437 -4.77 14.13 3.48
CA ASN A 437 -3.81 15.24 3.53
C ASN A 437 -3.46 15.62 4.98
N PRO A 438 -4.42 15.99 5.86
CA PRO A 438 -4.12 16.29 7.25
C PRO A 438 -3.60 15.07 8.03
N ALA A 439 -4.08 13.86 7.74
CA ALA A 439 -3.57 12.65 8.38
C ALA A 439 -2.08 12.38 8.03
N SER A 440 -1.70 12.61 6.77
CA SER A 440 -0.33 12.48 6.25
C SER A 440 0.59 13.56 6.82
N ALA A 441 0.10 14.80 6.97
CA ALA A 441 0.85 15.90 7.58
C ALA A 441 1.18 15.64 9.05
N ILE A 442 0.20 15.25 9.86
CA ILE A 442 0.45 14.85 11.26
C ILE A 442 1.45 13.68 11.33
N LEU A 443 1.29 12.70 10.46
CA LEU A 443 2.17 11.54 10.42
C LEU A 443 3.61 11.89 9.99
N ALA A 444 3.79 12.94 9.19
CA ALA A 444 5.08 13.53 8.84
C ALA A 444 5.67 14.43 9.95
N GLY A 445 4.98 14.57 11.08
CA GLY A 445 5.39 15.39 12.22
C GLY A 445 5.20 16.90 12.00
N MET A 446 4.27 17.28 11.13
CA MET A 446 3.91 18.68 10.86
C MET A 446 2.72 19.12 11.71
N GLU A 447 2.60 20.42 11.95
CA GLU A 447 1.43 21.05 12.55
C GLU A 447 0.48 21.52 11.43
N VAL A 448 -0.78 21.11 11.50
CA VAL A 448 -1.79 21.44 10.48
C VAL A 448 -2.48 22.75 10.84
N VAL A 449 -2.43 23.71 9.93
CA VAL A 449 -3.21 24.95 10.00
C VAL A 449 -4.20 24.96 8.84
N VAL A 450 -5.50 24.97 9.18
CA VAL A 450 -6.57 24.93 8.18
C VAL A 450 -6.68 26.28 7.49
N VAL A 451 -6.75 26.30 6.15
CA VAL A 451 -7.08 27.48 5.34
C VAL A 451 -8.55 27.40 4.91
N GLY A 452 -9.26 28.51 5.00
CA GLY A 452 -10.66 28.61 4.61
C GLY A 452 -10.88 28.49 3.10
N CYS A 453 -12.13 28.27 2.74
CA CYS A 453 -12.60 28.42 1.36
C CYS A 453 -13.55 29.62 1.29
N ASP A 454 -13.57 30.31 0.16
CA ASP A 454 -14.55 31.37 -0.11
C ASP A 454 -15.95 30.80 -0.40
N ASN A 455 -16.93 31.67 -0.62
CA ASN A 455 -18.31 31.26 -0.89
C ASN A 455 -18.49 30.56 -2.25
N GLU A 456 -17.50 30.65 -3.15
CA GLU A 456 -17.47 29.96 -4.45
C GLU A 456 -16.71 28.62 -4.36
N GLY A 457 -16.23 28.25 -3.17
CA GLY A 457 -15.52 27.00 -2.91
C GLY A 457 -14.05 27.02 -3.31
N ASN A 458 -13.49 28.18 -3.68
CA ASN A 458 -12.05 28.30 -3.94
C ASN A 458 -11.29 28.48 -2.63
N ILE A 459 -9.96 28.33 -2.66
CA ILE A 459 -9.13 28.68 -1.50
C ILE A 459 -9.24 30.18 -1.24
N ASP A 460 -9.53 30.56 0.01
CA ASP A 460 -9.54 31.97 0.39
C ASP A 460 -8.10 32.51 0.38
N LEU A 461 -7.78 33.29 -0.66
CA LEU A 461 -6.44 33.82 -0.89
C LEU A 461 -6.02 34.82 0.19
N ASN A 462 -6.98 35.55 0.80
CA ASN A 462 -6.67 36.48 1.88
C ASN A 462 -6.31 35.70 3.14
N ASP A 463 -7.14 34.72 3.51
CA ASP A 463 -6.87 33.85 4.67
C ASP A 463 -5.57 33.05 4.49
N LEU A 464 -5.30 32.57 3.27
CA LEU A 464 -4.02 31.94 2.92
C LEU A 464 -2.84 32.89 3.14
N SER A 465 -2.94 34.13 2.63
CA SER A 465 -1.89 35.13 2.73
C SER A 465 -1.64 35.55 4.17
N ASP A 466 -2.70 35.74 4.95
CA ASP A 466 -2.63 36.08 6.37
C ASP A 466 -1.97 34.95 7.16
N LYS A 467 -2.37 33.69 6.94
CA LYS A 467 -1.75 32.52 7.61
C LYS A 467 -0.31 32.30 7.17
N ALA A 468 0.00 32.48 5.90
CA ALA A 468 1.37 32.40 5.40
C ALA A 468 2.26 33.50 6.02
N ALA A 469 1.73 34.71 6.22
CA ALA A 469 2.45 35.79 6.90
C ALA A 469 2.63 35.51 8.39
N VAL A 470 1.58 35.06 9.09
CA VAL A 470 1.62 34.72 10.52
C VAL A 470 2.60 33.59 10.81
N HIS A 471 2.63 32.57 9.95
CA HIS A 471 3.47 31.39 10.13
C HIS A 471 4.76 31.43 9.29
N GLY A 472 5.12 32.56 8.68
CA GLY A 472 6.16 32.62 7.65
C GLY A 472 7.53 32.07 8.06
N ASP A 473 7.92 32.26 9.32
CA ASP A 473 9.19 31.73 9.85
C ASP A 473 9.15 30.20 10.03
N ASP A 474 7.98 29.63 10.34
CA ASP A 474 7.77 28.20 10.60
C ASP A 474 7.09 27.46 9.43
N LEU A 475 6.79 28.15 8.33
CA LEU A 475 6.04 27.61 7.19
C LEU A 475 6.87 26.56 6.46
N ALA A 476 6.40 25.32 6.49
CA ALA A 476 7.02 24.20 5.79
C ALA A 476 6.37 23.97 4.42
N ALA A 477 5.04 23.86 4.40
CA ALA A 477 4.32 23.40 3.22
C ALA A 477 2.91 23.97 3.11
N LEU A 478 2.38 23.97 1.88
CA LEU A 478 0.96 24.00 1.57
C LEU A 478 0.60 22.69 0.87
N MET A 479 -0.49 22.03 1.28
CA MET A 479 -1.09 20.94 0.52
C MET A 479 -2.32 21.44 -0.23
N ILE A 480 -2.31 21.36 -1.55
CA ILE A 480 -3.43 21.71 -2.42
C ILE A 480 -3.88 20.51 -3.25
N THR A 481 -5.11 20.52 -3.74
CA THR A 481 -5.59 19.59 -4.77
C THR A 481 -5.96 20.43 -5.99
N TYR A 482 -5.50 20.06 -7.19
CA TYR A 482 -5.81 20.81 -8.40
C TYR A 482 -6.22 19.87 -9.57
N PRO A 483 -7.39 20.07 -10.20
CA PRO A 483 -8.49 20.93 -9.73
C PRO A 483 -8.95 20.53 -8.33
N SER A 484 -9.59 21.45 -7.62
CA SER A 484 -9.95 21.27 -6.22
C SER A 484 -10.91 20.07 -6.04
N THR A 485 -11.05 19.60 -4.80
CA THR A 485 -12.04 18.56 -4.45
C THR A 485 -13.48 19.02 -4.65
N HIS A 486 -13.71 20.31 -4.93
CA HIS A 486 -15.01 20.83 -5.36
C HIS A 486 -15.27 20.64 -6.87
N GLY A 487 -14.32 20.07 -7.61
CA GLY A 487 -14.45 19.83 -9.05
C GLY A 487 -14.30 21.10 -9.89
N VAL A 488 -13.57 22.11 -9.41
CA VAL A 488 -13.38 23.39 -10.11
C VAL A 488 -11.90 23.74 -10.31
N PHE A 489 -11.60 24.45 -11.40
CA PHE A 489 -10.28 25.01 -11.66
C PHE A 489 -10.16 26.39 -11.01
N GLU A 490 -9.31 26.51 -10.00
CA GLU A 490 -9.02 27.79 -9.35
C GLU A 490 -8.15 28.68 -10.24
N GLU A 491 -8.65 29.87 -10.61
CA GLU A 491 -7.92 30.81 -11.48
C GLU A 491 -6.62 31.32 -10.84
N SER A 492 -6.58 31.40 -9.51
CA SER A 492 -5.47 31.94 -8.73
C SER A 492 -4.39 30.91 -8.33
N ILE A 493 -4.39 29.70 -8.90
CA ILE A 493 -3.51 28.60 -8.47
C ILE A 493 -2.01 28.98 -8.44
N ARG A 494 -1.53 29.73 -9.44
CA ARG A 494 -0.14 30.19 -9.49
C ARG A 494 0.16 31.22 -8.42
N GLU A 495 -0.79 32.09 -8.12
CA GLU A 495 -0.65 33.10 -7.07
C GLU A 495 -0.61 32.43 -5.68
N ILE A 496 -1.47 31.44 -5.45
CA ILE A 496 -1.47 30.57 -4.26
C ILE A 496 -0.07 29.95 -4.06
N CYS A 497 0.50 29.31 -5.10
CA CYS A 497 1.86 28.75 -5.02
C CYS A 497 2.90 29.83 -4.68
N GLN A 498 2.83 30.98 -5.33
CA GLN A 498 3.77 32.09 -5.10
C GLN A 498 3.68 32.67 -3.69
N VAL A 499 2.49 32.76 -3.09
CA VAL A 499 2.32 33.19 -1.68
C VAL A 499 3.17 32.31 -0.77
N ILE A 500 3.11 30.99 -0.97
CA ILE A 500 3.85 30.03 -0.15
C ILE A 500 5.35 30.12 -0.37
N HIS A 501 5.77 30.18 -1.64
CA HIS A 501 7.19 30.31 -1.99
C HIS A 501 7.82 31.60 -1.44
N ARG A 502 7.08 32.73 -1.45
CA ARG A 502 7.53 34.01 -0.86
C ARG A 502 7.81 33.91 0.65
N HIS A 503 7.12 33.02 1.35
CA HIS A 503 7.30 32.78 2.78
C HIS A 503 8.20 31.56 3.06
N GLY A 504 8.95 31.08 2.06
CA GLY A 504 9.95 30.02 2.22
C GLY A 504 9.38 28.59 2.27
N GLY A 505 8.06 28.42 2.20
CA GLY A 505 7.40 27.12 2.16
C GLY A 505 7.56 26.38 0.82
N GLN A 506 7.07 25.14 0.77
CA GLN A 506 6.99 24.32 -0.44
C GLN A 506 5.54 23.97 -0.76
N VAL A 507 5.23 23.71 -2.02
CA VAL A 507 3.88 23.37 -2.46
C VAL A 507 3.80 21.89 -2.78
N TYR A 508 3.02 21.18 -1.98
CA TYR A 508 2.59 19.82 -2.25
C TYR A 508 1.25 19.84 -3.00
N MET A 509 1.19 19.19 -4.16
CA MET A 509 -0.06 18.99 -4.89
C MET A 509 -0.54 17.54 -4.77
N ASP A 510 -1.76 17.36 -4.28
CA ASP A 510 -2.50 16.12 -4.40
C ASP A 510 -2.91 15.92 -5.87
N GLY A 511 -2.29 14.95 -6.53
CA GLY A 511 -2.55 14.61 -7.92
C GLY A 511 -3.62 13.56 -8.12
N ALA A 512 -4.49 13.30 -7.14
CA ALA A 512 -5.65 12.43 -7.31
C ALA A 512 -6.55 12.86 -8.48
N ASN A 513 -6.63 14.18 -8.74
CA ASN A 513 -7.48 14.78 -9.77
C ASN A 513 -6.73 15.02 -11.10
N LEU A 514 -5.58 14.34 -11.31
CA LEU A 514 -4.79 14.47 -12.54
C LEU A 514 -5.58 14.12 -13.82
N ASN A 515 -6.69 13.38 -13.74
CA ASN A 515 -7.53 13.07 -14.90
C ASN A 515 -8.14 14.31 -15.57
N ALA A 516 -8.14 15.46 -14.89
CA ALA A 516 -8.54 16.75 -15.44
C ALA A 516 -7.36 17.56 -16.05
N LEU A 517 -6.12 17.09 -15.92
CA LEU A 517 -4.91 17.84 -16.28
C LEU A 517 -4.08 17.21 -17.39
N VAL A 518 -4.03 15.88 -17.49
CA VAL A 518 -3.11 15.17 -18.41
C VAL A 518 -3.25 15.68 -19.85
N GLY A 519 -2.15 16.18 -20.43
CA GLY A 519 -2.11 16.70 -21.79
C GLY A 519 -2.69 18.12 -21.98
N ILE A 520 -3.10 18.78 -20.89
CA ILE A 520 -3.63 20.16 -20.88
C ILE A 520 -2.76 21.07 -20.00
N CYS A 521 -2.43 20.63 -18.78
CA CYS A 521 -1.71 21.42 -17.79
C CYS A 521 -0.78 20.52 -16.97
N ARG A 522 0.38 21.05 -16.55
CA ARG A 522 1.42 20.30 -15.84
C ARG A 522 1.64 20.89 -14.43
N PRO A 523 1.44 20.10 -13.36
CA PRO A 523 1.64 20.52 -11.96
C PRO A 523 2.96 21.28 -11.70
N GLY A 524 4.09 20.77 -12.19
CA GLY A 524 5.40 21.40 -12.01
C GLY A 524 5.51 22.80 -12.64
N GLU A 525 4.69 23.10 -13.66
CA GLU A 525 4.67 24.40 -14.35
C GLU A 525 3.64 25.40 -13.81
N ILE A 526 2.77 24.94 -12.90
CA ILE A 526 1.82 25.80 -12.17
C ILE A 526 2.25 26.07 -10.73
N GLY A 527 3.43 25.59 -10.34
CA GLY A 527 4.10 25.95 -9.09
C GLY A 527 4.13 24.87 -8.01
N ALA A 528 3.69 23.63 -8.31
CA ALA A 528 3.87 22.52 -7.39
C ALA A 528 5.35 22.09 -7.34
N ASP A 529 5.89 21.88 -6.14
CA ASP A 529 7.26 21.37 -5.95
C ASP A 529 7.30 19.84 -5.95
N VAL A 530 6.21 19.23 -5.48
CA VAL A 530 6.02 17.78 -5.40
C VAL A 530 4.55 17.44 -5.56
N ALA A 531 4.25 16.34 -6.22
CA ALA A 531 2.90 15.77 -6.23
C ALA A 531 2.95 14.25 -6.17
N HIS A 532 1.94 13.63 -5.57
CA HIS A 532 1.70 12.21 -5.79
C HIS A 532 0.75 11.98 -6.98
N ILE A 533 0.79 10.78 -7.54
CA ILE A 533 -0.02 10.38 -8.68
C ILE A 533 -0.79 9.10 -8.33
N ASN A 534 -2.12 9.10 -8.36
CA ASN A 534 -2.89 7.86 -8.19
C ASN A 534 -2.94 7.08 -9.50
N LEU A 535 -2.01 6.12 -9.69
CA LEU A 535 -2.05 5.25 -10.87
C LEU A 535 -3.33 4.41 -10.96
N HIS A 536 -3.98 4.14 -9.81
CA HIS A 536 -5.25 3.42 -9.69
C HIS A 536 -6.50 4.29 -9.83
N LYS A 537 -6.31 5.56 -10.20
CA LYS A 537 -7.36 6.47 -10.63
C LYS A 537 -7.09 6.85 -12.09
N THR A 538 -6.15 7.76 -12.29
CA THR A 538 -5.86 8.38 -13.59
C THR A 538 -5.26 7.41 -14.61
N PHE A 539 -4.46 6.42 -14.18
CA PHE A 539 -3.66 5.56 -15.07
C PHE A 539 -4.04 4.08 -15.01
N ALA A 540 -5.35 3.83 -14.88
CA ALA A 540 -6.02 2.56 -15.17
C ALA A 540 -5.67 1.33 -14.30
N ILE A 541 -4.83 1.43 -13.26
CA ILE A 541 -4.70 0.34 -12.28
C ILE A 541 -6.10 0.07 -11.67
N PRO A 542 -6.57 -1.19 -11.61
CA PRO A 542 -7.91 -1.50 -11.15
C PRO A 542 -8.08 -1.21 -9.66
N HIS A 543 -9.24 -0.64 -9.29
CA HIS A 543 -9.55 -0.29 -7.90
C HIS A 543 -9.63 -1.50 -6.95
N GLY A 544 -9.88 -2.71 -7.48
CA GLY A 544 -9.78 -3.97 -6.72
C GLY A 544 -10.69 -4.10 -5.49
N GLY A 545 -11.80 -3.34 -5.44
CA GLY A 545 -12.67 -3.27 -4.27
C GLY A 545 -12.08 -2.48 -3.08
N GLY A 546 -11.04 -1.69 -3.31
CA GLY A 546 -10.34 -0.89 -2.30
C GLY A 546 -8.83 -1.17 -2.20
N GLY A 547 -8.21 -1.64 -3.29
CA GLY A 547 -6.78 -1.94 -3.42
C GLY A 547 -6.54 -3.15 -4.34
N PRO A 548 -5.46 -3.15 -5.14
CA PRO A 548 -4.21 -2.40 -4.90
C PRO A 548 -4.21 -0.97 -5.43
N GLY A 549 -3.22 -0.19 -4.97
CA GLY A 549 -2.86 1.09 -5.56
C GLY A 549 -1.36 1.24 -5.72
N MET A 550 -0.96 2.27 -6.46
CA MET A 550 0.38 2.86 -6.47
C MET A 550 0.22 4.38 -6.41
N GLY A 551 1.13 5.03 -5.68
CA GLY A 551 1.13 6.47 -5.45
C GLY A 551 2.52 7.09 -5.68
N PRO A 552 3.15 6.90 -6.86
CA PRO A 552 4.45 7.50 -7.12
C PRO A 552 4.42 9.01 -6.90
N ILE A 553 5.56 9.56 -6.50
CA ILE A 553 5.73 11.00 -6.35
C ILE A 553 6.62 11.56 -7.45
N GLY A 554 6.21 12.67 -8.04
CA GLY A 554 7.06 13.50 -8.89
C GLY A 554 7.54 14.74 -8.14
N VAL A 555 8.79 15.13 -8.34
CA VAL A 555 9.41 16.25 -7.64
C VAL A 555 10.23 17.15 -8.57
N LEU A 556 10.34 18.44 -8.23
CA LEU A 556 11.31 19.33 -8.84
C LEU A 556 12.75 19.01 -8.41
N SER A 557 13.74 19.50 -9.17
CA SER A 557 15.15 19.09 -9.03
C SER A 557 15.74 19.35 -7.65
N HIS A 558 15.28 20.37 -6.92
CA HIS A 558 15.80 20.65 -5.58
C HIS A 558 15.33 19.63 -4.52
N LEU A 559 14.26 18.88 -4.79
CA LEU A 559 13.75 17.83 -3.91
C LEU A 559 14.21 16.42 -4.30
N SER A 560 14.70 16.20 -5.54
CA SER A 560 15.10 14.87 -6.02
C SER A 560 16.16 14.16 -5.16
N PRO A 561 17.16 14.83 -4.55
CA PRO A 561 18.15 14.15 -3.71
C PRO A 561 17.54 13.52 -2.44
N TYR A 562 16.34 13.93 -2.04
CA TYR A 562 15.68 13.43 -0.83
C TYR A 562 14.67 12.31 -1.09
N LEU A 563 14.41 11.94 -2.36
CA LEU A 563 13.49 10.85 -2.70
C LEU A 563 13.83 9.55 -1.95
N PRO A 564 12.82 8.68 -1.67
CA PRO A 564 13.03 7.45 -0.92
C PRO A 564 14.13 6.54 -1.49
N ASP A 565 14.81 5.82 -0.60
CA ASP A 565 15.79 4.79 -0.94
C ASP A 565 15.42 3.45 -0.27
N HIS A 566 16.21 2.39 -0.47
CA HIS A 566 15.94 1.07 0.07
C HIS A 566 17.20 0.38 0.62
N PRO A 567 17.17 -0.25 1.82
CA PRO A 567 18.37 -0.79 2.47
C PRO A 567 18.99 -2.03 1.80
N LEU A 568 18.31 -2.62 0.81
CA LEU A 568 18.71 -3.88 0.16
C LEU A 568 19.01 -3.74 -1.33
N VAL A 569 18.67 -2.61 -1.94
CA VAL A 569 18.83 -2.40 -3.38
C VAL A 569 19.42 -1.01 -3.56
N GLU A 570 20.64 -0.96 -4.11
CA GLU A 570 21.32 0.29 -4.41
C GLU A 570 20.74 0.93 -5.69
N GLY A 571 20.85 2.26 -5.79
CA GLY A 571 20.44 2.98 -6.99
C GLY A 571 18.93 3.20 -7.14
N VAL A 572 18.13 2.93 -6.11
CA VAL A 572 16.68 3.24 -6.11
C VAL A 572 16.44 4.75 -6.22
N ASN A 573 17.29 5.55 -5.58
CA ASN A 573 17.35 7.00 -5.81
C ASN A 573 18.73 7.40 -6.37
N PRO A 574 18.88 7.48 -7.71
CA PRO A 574 20.15 7.90 -8.31
C PRO A 574 20.49 9.38 -8.01
N ALA A 575 19.49 10.23 -7.76
CA ALA A 575 19.68 11.65 -7.47
C ALA A 575 20.22 11.93 -6.06
N ALA A 576 20.21 10.94 -5.15
CA ALA A 576 20.78 11.07 -3.82
C ALA A 576 22.28 11.41 -3.88
N ALA A 577 23.01 10.84 -4.84
CA ALA A 577 24.46 11.03 -5.01
C ALA A 577 25.26 10.89 -3.69
N GLY A 578 24.85 9.95 -2.82
CA GLY A 578 25.46 9.70 -1.51
C GLY A 578 25.00 10.62 -0.37
N LYS A 579 24.03 11.53 -0.60
CA LYS A 579 23.37 12.33 0.43
C LYS A 579 22.31 11.52 1.18
N ASN A 580 21.94 11.97 2.38
CA ASN A 580 20.85 11.38 3.14
C ASN A 580 19.52 11.61 2.43
N THR A 581 18.82 10.52 2.12
CA THR A 581 17.43 10.54 1.64
C THR A 581 16.45 10.58 2.82
N ILE A 582 15.14 10.60 2.53
CA ILE A 582 14.11 10.44 3.57
C ILE A 582 14.04 9.02 4.17
N GLY A 583 14.89 8.09 3.72
CA GLY A 583 14.85 6.69 4.10
C GLY A 583 13.85 5.89 3.27
N THR A 584 13.18 4.92 3.89
CA THR A 584 12.35 3.93 3.20
C THR A 584 10.87 4.06 3.60
N ILE A 585 9.99 4.12 2.60
CA ILE A 585 8.53 4.31 2.72
C ILE A 585 7.77 2.99 2.58
N ALA A 586 8.22 2.11 1.68
CA ALA A 586 7.61 0.81 1.40
C ALA A 586 8.61 -0.33 1.60
N ALA A 587 8.12 -1.53 1.90
CA ALA A 587 8.96 -2.70 2.14
C ALA A 587 9.70 -3.22 0.89
N ALA A 588 9.30 -2.78 -0.31
CA ALA A 588 9.96 -3.11 -1.56
C ALA A 588 10.40 -1.82 -2.28
N PRO A 589 11.54 -1.85 -3.00
CA PRO A 589 12.18 -0.66 -3.58
C PRO A 589 11.28 0.13 -4.53
N TRP A 590 10.47 -0.55 -5.35
CA TRP A 590 9.50 0.05 -6.28
C TRP A 590 8.05 -0.33 -5.93
N GLY A 591 7.76 -0.51 -4.64
CA GLY A 591 6.42 -0.81 -4.14
C GLY A 591 5.81 -2.07 -4.78
N SER A 592 4.63 -1.92 -5.39
CA SER A 592 3.91 -3.01 -6.07
C SER A 592 4.29 -3.08 -7.55
N ALA A 593 5.52 -3.48 -7.85
CA ALA A 593 6.07 -3.37 -9.20
C ALA A 593 5.27 -4.12 -10.28
N ALA A 594 4.62 -5.26 -9.96
CA ALA A 594 3.89 -6.04 -10.95
C ALA A 594 2.66 -5.36 -11.57
N ILE A 595 2.13 -4.28 -10.97
CA ILE A 595 0.99 -3.54 -11.51
C ILE A 595 1.38 -2.28 -12.28
N LEU A 596 2.65 -1.90 -12.29
CA LEU A 596 3.17 -0.77 -13.08
C LEU A 596 3.04 -0.94 -14.60
N PRO A 597 3.14 -2.16 -15.18
CA PRO A 597 2.90 -2.36 -16.61
C PRO A 597 1.51 -1.91 -17.09
N ILE A 598 0.51 -1.87 -16.21
CA ILE A 598 -0.85 -1.41 -16.54
C ILE A 598 -0.81 0.06 -16.97
N SER A 599 -0.23 0.92 -16.12
CA SER A 599 -0.13 2.36 -16.40
C SER A 599 0.82 2.65 -17.56
N TRP A 600 1.93 1.91 -17.64
CA TRP A 600 2.84 2.00 -18.79
C TRP A 600 2.12 1.67 -20.11
N ALA A 601 1.30 0.61 -20.13
CA ALA A 601 0.54 0.21 -21.31
C ALA A 601 -0.53 1.24 -21.68
N TYR A 602 -1.25 1.78 -20.69
CA TYR A 602 -2.24 2.85 -20.89
C TYR A 602 -1.62 4.08 -21.56
N ILE A 603 -0.50 4.57 -21.02
CA ILE A 603 0.22 5.74 -21.56
C ILE A 603 0.75 5.43 -22.96
N SER A 604 1.37 4.27 -23.15
CA SER A 604 1.97 3.87 -24.43
C SER A 604 0.95 3.68 -25.55
N MET A 605 -0.21 3.10 -25.24
CA MET A 605 -1.27 2.86 -26.25
C MET A 605 -2.01 4.13 -26.64
N LEU A 606 -2.28 5.03 -25.69
CA LEU A 606 -2.97 6.27 -25.99
C LEU A 606 -2.06 7.32 -26.61
N GLY A 607 -0.80 7.37 -26.19
CA GLY A 607 0.12 8.44 -26.53
C GLY A 607 -0.39 9.82 -26.10
N ALA A 608 0.35 10.88 -26.46
CA ALA A 608 0.01 12.24 -26.04
C ALA A 608 -1.39 12.69 -26.49
N SER A 609 -1.79 12.38 -27.72
CA SER A 609 -3.09 12.78 -28.26
C SER A 609 -4.26 12.04 -27.61
N GLY A 610 -4.12 10.73 -27.38
CA GLY A 610 -5.14 9.93 -26.70
C GLY A 610 -5.30 10.33 -25.23
N LEU A 611 -4.19 10.59 -24.54
CA LEU A 611 -4.19 11.06 -23.15
C LEU A 611 -4.86 12.43 -23.01
N ARG A 612 -4.52 13.40 -23.87
CA ARG A 612 -5.20 14.69 -23.91
C ARG A 612 -6.69 14.53 -24.20
N ARG A 613 -7.04 13.67 -25.16
CA ARG A 613 -8.45 13.43 -25.52
C ARG A 613 -9.23 12.81 -24.36
N ALA A 614 -8.62 11.90 -23.60
CA ALA A 614 -9.22 11.32 -22.39
C ALA A 614 -9.60 12.44 -21.40
N THR A 615 -8.65 13.33 -21.07
CA THR A 615 -8.90 14.48 -20.21
C THR A 615 -10.02 15.38 -20.72
N GLU A 616 -10.01 15.74 -22.01
CA GLU A 616 -11.06 16.58 -22.63
C GLU A 616 -12.46 15.93 -22.52
N VAL A 617 -12.55 14.61 -22.72
CA VAL A 617 -13.83 13.88 -22.63
C VAL A 617 -14.28 13.69 -21.18
N ALA A 618 -13.37 13.50 -20.23
CA ALA A 618 -13.71 13.45 -18.80
C ALA A 618 -14.36 14.77 -18.36
N ILE A 619 -13.76 15.91 -18.73
CA ILE A 619 -14.32 17.24 -18.45
C ILE A 619 -15.66 17.44 -19.16
N LEU A 620 -15.76 17.05 -20.44
CA LEU A 620 -17.01 17.14 -21.21
C LEU A 620 -18.14 16.35 -20.55
N ASN A 621 -17.87 15.11 -20.16
CA ASN A 621 -18.87 14.22 -19.55
C ASN A 621 -19.37 14.77 -18.21
N ALA A 622 -18.47 15.31 -17.37
CA ALA A 622 -18.87 15.92 -16.10
C ALA A 622 -19.73 17.17 -16.30
N ASN A 623 -19.35 18.05 -17.23
CA ASN A 623 -20.15 19.23 -17.59
C ASN A 623 -21.51 18.86 -18.20
N TYR A 624 -21.57 17.77 -18.97
CA TYR A 624 -22.82 17.25 -19.51
C TYR A 624 -23.79 16.84 -18.38
N ILE A 625 -23.31 16.08 -17.40
CA ILE A 625 -24.09 15.67 -16.23
C ILE A 625 -24.50 16.90 -15.41
N ALA A 626 -23.56 17.77 -15.08
CA ALA A 626 -23.81 18.99 -14.31
C ALA A 626 -24.95 19.81 -14.95
N ARG A 627 -24.91 20.02 -16.27
CA ARG A 627 -25.94 20.76 -16.99
C ARG A 627 -27.30 20.05 -17.01
N ARG A 628 -27.32 18.72 -17.11
CA ARG A 628 -28.57 17.94 -17.13
C ARG A 628 -29.24 17.87 -15.77
N LEU A 629 -28.47 17.87 -14.69
CA LEU A 629 -28.99 17.74 -13.33
C LEU A 629 -29.30 19.07 -12.65
N ASN A 630 -28.70 20.19 -13.07
CA ASN A 630 -28.74 21.47 -12.35
C ASN A 630 -30.15 21.97 -11.99
N ASP A 631 -31.15 21.74 -12.85
CA ASP A 631 -32.53 22.19 -12.60
C ASP A 631 -33.28 21.32 -11.57
N HIS A 632 -32.71 20.17 -11.21
CA HIS A 632 -33.27 19.19 -10.26
C HIS A 632 -32.44 19.09 -8.98
N TYR A 633 -31.11 19.10 -9.14
CA TYR A 633 -30.10 19.06 -8.08
C TYR A 633 -29.08 20.16 -8.40
N PRO A 634 -29.18 21.34 -7.77
CA PRO A 634 -28.32 22.48 -8.07
C PRO A 634 -26.84 22.12 -7.97
N VAL A 635 -26.04 22.55 -8.94
CA VAL A 635 -24.58 22.38 -8.89
C VAL A 635 -24.02 23.34 -7.85
N VAL A 636 -23.28 22.80 -6.87
CA VAL A 636 -22.82 23.58 -5.70
C VAL A 636 -21.76 24.61 -6.08
N TYR A 637 -20.77 24.19 -6.89
CA TYR A 637 -19.65 25.04 -7.27
C TYR A 637 -19.39 24.94 -8.77
N THR A 638 -19.05 26.08 -9.38
CA THR A 638 -18.66 26.18 -10.79
C THR A 638 -17.53 27.17 -10.96
N GLY A 639 -16.61 26.89 -11.87
CA GLY A 639 -15.62 27.87 -12.32
C GLY A 639 -16.18 28.85 -13.36
N PRO A 640 -15.29 29.62 -14.01
CA PRO A 640 -15.66 30.60 -15.04
C PRO A 640 -16.56 30.01 -16.13
N GLY A 641 -17.62 30.76 -16.49
CA GLY A 641 -18.60 30.32 -17.50
C GLY A 641 -19.58 29.25 -17.01
N GLY A 642 -19.63 28.96 -15.71
CA GLY A 642 -20.53 27.96 -15.13
C GLY A 642 -20.08 26.53 -15.43
N LEU A 643 -18.78 26.33 -15.65
CA LEU A 643 -18.20 25.04 -16.00
C LEU A 643 -17.53 24.37 -14.80
N VAL A 644 -17.55 23.05 -14.79
CA VAL A 644 -16.82 22.20 -13.83
C VAL A 644 -15.59 21.58 -14.52
N ALA A 645 -14.73 20.93 -13.75
CA ALA A 645 -13.61 20.14 -14.25
C ALA A 645 -14.08 18.73 -14.65
N HIS A 646 -13.40 17.67 -14.17
CA HIS A 646 -13.76 16.27 -14.42
C HIS A 646 -14.86 15.70 -13.50
N GLU A 647 -15.32 16.46 -12.52
CA GLU A 647 -16.34 16.06 -11.56
C GLU A 647 -17.21 17.25 -11.15
N CYS A 648 -18.41 17.01 -10.64
CA CYS A 648 -19.29 18.05 -10.11
C CYS A 648 -19.92 17.63 -8.77
N ILE A 649 -20.33 18.62 -7.98
CA ILE A 649 -21.09 18.40 -6.75
C ILE A 649 -22.51 18.89 -6.98
N VAL A 650 -23.49 18.06 -6.66
CA VAL A 650 -24.92 18.41 -6.70
C VAL A 650 -25.51 18.40 -5.29
N ASP A 651 -26.31 19.41 -4.98
CA ASP A 651 -26.89 19.64 -3.66
C ASP A 651 -28.19 18.83 -3.43
N LEU A 652 -28.31 18.20 -2.27
CA LEU A 652 -29.52 17.52 -1.80
C LEU A 652 -30.07 18.14 -0.50
N SER A 653 -29.44 19.21 0.01
CA SER A 653 -29.78 19.82 1.29
C SER A 653 -31.22 20.35 1.35
N GLU A 654 -31.68 21.01 0.29
CA GLU A 654 -33.07 21.50 0.19
C GLU A 654 -34.08 20.35 0.12
N ILE A 655 -33.75 19.27 -0.61
CA ILE A 655 -34.59 18.06 -0.68
C ILE A 655 -34.78 17.49 0.71
N LYS A 656 -33.68 17.36 1.47
CA LYS A 656 -33.71 16.91 2.86
C LYS A 656 -34.53 17.84 3.75
N ALA A 657 -34.33 19.15 3.65
CA ALA A 657 -35.05 20.14 4.45
C ALA A 657 -36.57 20.10 4.20
N ASN A 658 -36.98 19.91 2.94
CA ASN A 658 -38.39 19.99 2.53
C ASN A 658 -39.15 18.66 2.65
N SER A 659 -38.47 17.51 2.54
CA SER A 659 -39.10 16.19 2.48
C SER A 659 -38.64 15.20 3.55
N GLY A 660 -37.52 15.47 4.22
CA GLY A 660 -36.85 14.54 5.12
C GLY A 660 -36.05 13.43 4.42
N ILE A 661 -36.04 13.39 3.08
CA ILE A 661 -35.26 12.42 2.28
C ILE A 661 -33.77 12.76 2.39
N THR A 662 -32.97 11.78 2.80
CA THR A 662 -31.53 11.93 3.00
C THR A 662 -30.73 11.54 1.76
N VAL A 663 -29.44 11.92 1.73
CA VAL A 663 -28.50 11.45 0.70
C VAL A 663 -28.43 9.92 0.67
N GLU A 664 -28.49 9.27 1.84
CA GLU A 664 -28.50 7.82 1.94
C GLU A 664 -29.74 7.20 1.29
N ASP A 665 -30.91 7.82 1.42
CA ASP A 665 -32.15 7.34 0.79
C ASP A 665 -32.03 7.36 -0.74
N VAL A 666 -31.57 8.48 -1.31
CA VAL A 666 -31.33 8.61 -2.75
C VAL A 666 -30.24 7.63 -3.22
N ALA A 667 -29.17 7.48 -2.44
CA ALA A 667 -28.09 6.54 -2.74
C ALA A 667 -28.56 5.09 -2.74
N LYS A 668 -29.44 4.69 -1.82
CA LYS A 668 -30.05 3.35 -1.83
C LYS A 668 -31.06 3.22 -2.95
N ARG A 669 -31.79 4.28 -3.30
CA ARG A 669 -32.74 4.26 -4.40
C ARG A 669 -32.05 4.07 -5.75
N LEU A 670 -30.87 4.67 -5.96
CA LEU A 670 -30.07 4.44 -7.17
C LEU A 670 -29.72 2.96 -7.42
N VAL A 671 -29.61 2.15 -6.37
CA VAL A 671 -29.39 0.70 -6.51
C VAL A 671 -30.55 0.03 -7.25
N ASP A 672 -31.79 0.48 -7.03
CA ASP A 672 -32.98 -0.03 -7.74
C ASP A 672 -32.95 0.33 -9.24
N TYR A 673 -32.28 1.43 -9.60
CA TYR A 673 -32.03 1.85 -10.99
C TYR A 673 -30.77 1.21 -11.58
N GLY A 674 -30.07 0.37 -10.82
CA GLY A 674 -28.90 -0.37 -11.28
C GLY A 674 -27.59 0.42 -11.24
N PHE A 675 -27.51 1.47 -10.42
CA PHE A 675 -26.30 2.27 -10.22
C PHE A 675 -25.71 2.10 -8.82
N HIS A 676 -24.38 2.17 -8.74
CA HIS A 676 -23.72 2.50 -7.49
C HIS A 676 -23.87 4.02 -7.26
N ALA A 677 -24.07 4.42 -6.00
CA ALA A 677 -24.16 5.85 -5.67
C ALA A 677 -22.85 6.60 -5.96
N PRO A 678 -22.90 7.90 -6.27
CA PRO A 678 -21.72 8.76 -6.29
C PRO A 678 -21.05 8.87 -4.91
N THR A 679 -19.97 9.62 -4.84
CA THR A 679 -19.34 9.93 -3.54
C THR A 679 -20.31 10.76 -2.71
N MET A 680 -20.56 10.33 -1.48
CA MET A 680 -21.65 10.86 -0.65
C MET A 680 -21.10 11.74 0.47
N SER A 681 -21.71 12.92 0.65
CA SER A 681 -21.48 13.81 1.80
C SER A 681 -20.00 14.18 2.04
N TRP A 682 -19.21 14.19 0.97
CA TRP A 682 -17.83 14.69 0.95
C TRP A 682 -17.51 15.25 -0.44
N PRO A 683 -16.83 16.41 -0.54
CA PRO A 683 -16.37 17.28 0.55
C PRO A 683 -17.48 18.14 1.19
N VAL A 684 -18.64 18.24 0.56
CA VAL A 684 -19.81 18.98 1.08
C VAL A 684 -20.78 18.00 1.74
N ALA A 685 -21.35 18.37 2.88
CA ALA A 685 -22.36 17.55 3.55
C ALA A 685 -23.68 17.59 2.77
N ASP A 686 -24.47 16.51 2.87
CA ASP A 686 -25.78 16.44 2.22
C ASP A 686 -25.73 16.64 0.68
N SER A 687 -24.67 16.16 0.03
CA SER A 687 -24.46 16.27 -1.42
C SER A 687 -23.98 14.96 -2.05
N PHE A 688 -24.04 14.90 -3.39
CA PHE A 688 -23.30 13.92 -4.18
C PHE A 688 -22.17 14.58 -4.96
N MET A 689 -21.00 13.95 -4.98
CA MET A 689 -19.91 14.28 -5.89
C MET A 689 -19.78 13.21 -6.97
N ILE A 690 -19.92 13.64 -8.22
CA ILE A 690 -20.15 12.81 -9.41
C ILE A 690 -18.98 12.97 -10.37
N GLU A 691 -18.27 11.87 -10.64
CA GLU A 691 -17.19 11.81 -11.64
C GLU A 691 -17.46 10.69 -12.66
N PRO A 692 -17.88 11.00 -13.89
CA PRO A 692 -18.24 9.99 -14.89
C PRO A 692 -17.03 9.37 -15.62
N THR A 693 -15.88 10.06 -15.61
CA THR A 693 -14.71 9.75 -16.44
C THR A 693 -14.95 9.81 -17.95
N GLU A 694 -13.89 9.63 -18.73
CA GLU A 694 -13.92 9.60 -20.19
C GLU A 694 -14.42 8.27 -20.78
N SER A 695 -14.47 7.22 -19.97
CA SER A 695 -14.71 5.85 -20.45
C SER A 695 -16.19 5.55 -20.68
N GLU A 696 -17.08 6.38 -20.13
CA GLU A 696 -18.52 6.14 -20.16
C GLU A 696 -19.18 6.75 -21.38
N SER A 697 -20.06 5.95 -22.00
CA SER A 697 -20.82 6.38 -23.18
C SER A 697 -21.87 7.41 -22.80
N LYS A 698 -22.21 8.31 -23.72
CA LYS A 698 -23.33 9.27 -23.52
C LYS A 698 -24.62 8.57 -23.08
N SER A 699 -24.94 7.41 -23.65
CA SER A 699 -26.15 6.65 -23.25
C SER A 699 -26.12 6.21 -21.78
N GLU A 700 -24.95 5.92 -21.22
CA GLU A 700 -24.83 5.56 -19.80
C GLU A 700 -24.95 6.81 -18.91
N LEU A 701 -24.39 7.95 -19.35
CA LEU A 701 -24.59 9.24 -18.67
C LEU A 701 -26.07 9.65 -18.66
N ASP A 702 -26.76 9.48 -19.79
CA ASP A 702 -28.20 9.74 -19.93
C ASP A 702 -28.99 8.89 -18.94
N ARG A 703 -28.73 7.57 -18.90
CA ARG A 703 -29.41 6.65 -17.96
C ARG A 703 -29.21 7.05 -16.50
N PHE A 704 -28.01 7.48 -16.13
CA PHE A 704 -27.72 7.93 -14.77
C PHE A 704 -28.45 9.25 -14.45
N CYS A 705 -28.39 10.23 -15.37
CA CYS A 705 -29.09 11.50 -15.18
C CYS A 705 -30.61 11.30 -15.11
N ASP A 706 -31.19 10.51 -16.02
CA ASP A 706 -32.62 10.23 -16.04
C ASP A 706 -33.06 9.47 -14.77
N ALA A 707 -32.22 8.57 -14.23
CA ALA A 707 -32.48 7.92 -12.96
C ALA A 707 -32.54 8.93 -11.80
N LEU A 708 -31.58 9.85 -11.71
CA LEU A 708 -31.60 10.91 -10.70
C LEU A 708 -32.77 11.86 -10.87
N ILE A 709 -33.12 12.26 -12.10
CA ILE A 709 -34.25 13.16 -12.38
C ILE A 709 -35.60 12.52 -11.99
N LEU A 710 -35.71 11.19 -12.10
CA LEU A 710 -36.90 10.44 -11.67
C LEU A 710 -37.00 10.25 -10.15
N ILE A 711 -35.88 10.31 -9.45
CA ILE A 711 -35.81 10.26 -7.97
C ILE A 711 -36.06 11.67 -7.45
#